data_AF-A0A0W0TPI8-F1
#
_entry.id   AF-A0A0W0TPI8-F1
#
_cell.length_a   1.000
_cell.length_b   1.000
_cell.length_c   1.000
_cell.angle_alpha   90.00
_cell.angle_beta   90.00
_cell.angle_gamma   90.00
#
_symmetry.space_group_name_H-M   'P 1'
#
loop_
_entity.id
_entity.type
_entity.pdbx_description
1 polymer ?
#
loop_
_entity_poly.entity_id
_entity_poly.type
_entity_poly.pdbx_seq_one_letter_code
_entity_poly.pdbx_strand_id
1 'polypeptide(L)'
;MSNYKHWRLEKDAENIVWLGMDRAGNSVNSINDEVLDELNSLLQEIAAMSDAKGLIIWSAKPKGFVAGADVNAIAGLSNPAQAVDFIRKGQAVFSRLEALGIPTVAMIDGFCMGGGLELALACRYRVASDARDTRLGLPEVLLGIHPGWGGTVRLPRLIGGFAALSQVILTGAPLSASRAKQLGVVDDVVPVRQLRRACIRFVQNKPAPHKPGFLEALSNLVWVRPLLARVFRTQVAKKIRKEHYPAPFAVVDLWEKEGGAGERAYLKEADSVERLVSEGDTVKNLIRVFFLRERLKAFAKDTGFAAKHVHVIGAGVMGGDIAAWCALRGLRVTLQDTGSERIAPAIARAHALYRKKLKKPRPIQDAMDRLIPDPNGHGMAQADVIIEAVFENLEVKQNIMRQMEALARKDAILATNTSSIPLDEINQVMKHPERLVGIHFFNPVSRMELVEVVSSQQTSTSVANDACAFVNQIGRLPLPVKSSPGFLVNRVLMPYLMECMQLLEEGFSGESIDEAAKAFGMMMGPVEMADTVGMDVCLAVAENLTGHFGGTVPAKLRQMVAQGKLGRKSGEGFYRYRDGRPVRGKASCTPEQQREIAERLVLRMVNESTACLREGVVADADLLDAGMIFATGFAPFRGGPMHYAQSCGEERLSALFTELSARFGERFQREALVVKPETVSE
;
A
#
# COMPACT_ATOMS: atom_id res chain seq x y z
N MET A 1 -6.56 21.82 38.08
CA MET A 1 -6.90 21.07 36.85
C MET A 1 -5.59 20.77 36.15
N SER A 2 -5.16 19.50 36.15
CA SER A 2 -3.97 19.05 35.44
C SER A 2 -4.15 19.40 33.94
N ASN A 3 -3.29 20.25 33.39
CA ASN A 3 -3.39 20.67 31.99
C ASN A 3 -2.69 19.63 31.11
N TYR A 4 -3.42 18.57 30.73
CA TYR A 4 -2.92 17.53 29.84
C TYR A 4 -2.78 18.05 28.41
N LYS A 5 -1.67 17.72 27.75
CA LYS A 5 -1.35 18.20 26.41
C LYS A 5 -2.04 17.37 25.33
N HIS A 6 -2.23 16.08 25.55
CA HIS A 6 -2.72 15.14 24.54
C HIS A 6 -4.13 14.59 24.81
N TRP A 7 -4.72 14.95 25.94
CA TRP A 7 -6.01 14.43 26.38
C TRP A 7 -6.90 15.54 26.94
N ARG A 8 -8.19 15.45 26.62
CA ARG A 8 -9.24 16.32 27.15
C ARG A 8 -10.13 15.49 28.07
N LEU A 9 -10.16 15.86 29.35
CA LEU A 9 -10.99 15.22 30.35
C LEU A 9 -12.21 16.11 30.64
N GLU A 10 -13.40 15.56 30.41
CA GLU A 10 -14.67 16.22 30.68
C GLU A 10 -15.58 15.29 31.48
N LYS A 11 -16.47 15.84 32.28
CA LYS A 11 -17.50 15.08 33.00
C LYS A 11 -18.85 15.72 32.74
N ASP A 12 -19.80 14.94 32.27
CA ASP A 12 -21.12 15.47 31.93
C ASP A 12 -22.09 15.48 33.11
N ALA A 13 -23.29 16.02 32.89
CA ALA A 13 -24.35 16.13 33.89
C ALA A 13 -24.86 14.77 34.40
N GLU A 14 -24.57 13.66 33.70
CA GLU A 14 -24.94 12.31 34.13
C GLU A 14 -23.83 11.61 34.93
N ASN A 15 -22.74 12.31 35.22
CA ASN A 15 -21.49 11.81 35.81
C ASN A 15 -20.78 10.77 34.93
N ILE A 16 -20.93 10.86 33.61
CA ILE A 16 -20.12 10.10 32.65
C ILE A 16 -18.85 10.89 32.36
N VAL A 17 -17.71 10.22 32.47
CA VAL A 17 -16.41 10.80 32.16
C VAL A 17 -16.13 10.61 30.67
N TRP A 18 -15.80 11.71 29.99
CA TRP A 18 -15.42 11.76 28.58
C TRP A 18 -13.93 12.03 28.48
N LEU A 19 -13.21 11.11 27.86
CA LEU A 19 -11.77 11.21 27.65
C LEU A 19 -11.48 11.31 26.16
N GLY A 20 -11.28 12.53 25.68
CA GLY A 20 -11.03 12.84 24.28
C GLY A 20 -9.54 12.90 23.98
N MET A 21 -9.03 11.99 23.14
CA MET A 21 -7.65 12.07 22.67
C MET A 21 -7.51 13.22 21.67
N ASP A 22 -6.58 14.14 21.93
CA ASP A 22 -6.24 15.28 21.08
C ASP A 22 -4.72 15.43 21.03
N ARG A 23 -4.04 14.57 20.26
CA ARG A 23 -2.58 14.63 20.19
C ARG A 23 -2.10 16.01 19.71
N ALA A 24 -1.51 16.79 20.61
CA ALA A 24 -0.90 18.07 20.27
C ALA A 24 0.22 17.91 19.23
N GLY A 25 0.32 18.86 18.30
CA GLY A 25 1.34 18.87 17.24
C GLY A 25 1.06 17.96 16.04
N ASN A 26 -0.01 17.15 16.07
CA ASN A 26 -0.33 16.21 14.99
C ASN A 26 -1.76 16.40 14.48
N SER A 27 -1.95 16.18 13.18
CA SER A 27 -3.26 16.20 12.53
C SER A 27 -4.11 14.96 12.82
N VAL A 28 -3.46 13.89 13.29
CA VAL A 28 -4.08 12.61 13.64
C VAL A 28 -3.63 12.17 15.03
N ASN A 29 -4.49 11.43 15.72
CA ASN A 29 -4.14 10.81 16.99
C ASN A 29 -3.28 9.55 16.78
N SER A 30 -2.17 9.48 17.49
CA SER A 30 -1.33 8.29 17.59
C SER A 30 -0.66 8.24 18.96
N ILE A 31 -0.21 7.07 19.37
CA ILE A 31 0.23 6.80 20.73
C ILE A 31 1.76 6.81 20.79
N ASN A 32 2.34 7.82 21.44
CA ASN A 32 3.74 7.88 21.82
C ASN A 32 3.87 7.74 23.35
N ASP A 33 5.09 7.91 23.86
CA ASP A 33 5.38 7.75 25.29
C ASP A 33 4.64 8.78 26.17
N GLU A 34 4.66 10.07 25.80
CA GLU A 34 3.95 11.15 26.51
C GLU A 34 2.43 10.88 26.59
N VAL A 35 1.82 10.41 25.49
CA VAL A 35 0.39 10.06 25.45
C VAL A 35 0.07 8.93 26.44
N LEU A 36 0.95 7.93 26.56
CA LEU A 36 0.76 6.81 27.51
C LEU A 36 0.92 7.26 28.96
N ASP A 37 1.87 8.15 29.25
CA ASP A 37 2.05 8.71 30.61
C ASP A 37 0.84 9.52 31.06
N GLU A 38 0.35 10.42 30.19
CA GLU A 38 -0.84 11.19 30.48
C GLU A 38 -2.05 10.28 30.68
N LEU A 39 -2.25 9.28 29.80
CA LEU A 39 -3.32 8.30 29.94
C LEU A 39 -3.19 7.54 31.27
N ASN A 40 -1.99 7.13 31.66
CA ASN A 40 -1.77 6.42 32.92
C ASN A 40 -2.16 7.24 34.14
N SER A 41 -1.80 8.53 34.18
CA SER A 41 -2.19 9.45 35.24
C SER A 41 -3.70 9.70 35.24
N LEU A 42 -4.29 9.93 34.07
CA LEU A 42 -5.73 10.11 33.91
C LEU A 42 -6.53 8.91 34.40
N LEU A 43 -6.07 7.68 34.11
CA LEU A 43 -6.74 6.47 34.61
C LEU A 43 -6.67 6.35 36.13
N GLN A 44 -5.61 6.87 36.78
CA GLN A 44 -5.54 6.94 38.24
C GLN A 44 -6.52 7.98 38.79
N GLU A 45 -6.59 9.17 38.18
CA GLU A 45 -7.56 10.21 38.54
C GLU A 45 -8.99 9.69 38.41
N ILE A 46 -9.32 9.02 37.30
CA ILE A 46 -10.64 8.44 37.03
C ILE A 46 -10.96 7.31 38.03
N ALA A 47 -10.00 6.46 38.37
CA ALA A 47 -10.20 5.41 39.35
C ALA A 47 -10.51 5.95 40.76
N ALA A 48 -10.06 7.17 41.07
CA ALA A 48 -10.36 7.86 42.33
C ALA A 48 -11.74 8.57 42.34
N MET A 49 -12.43 8.69 41.20
CA MET A 49 -13.75 9.32 41.11
C MET A 49 -14.86 8.35 41.55
N SER A 50 -15.29 8.44 42.80
CA SER A 50 -16.31 7.56 43.38
C SER A 50 -17.71 7.71 42.75
N ASP A 51 -18.01 8.86 42.13
CA ASP A 51 -19.31 9.17 41.54
C ASP A 51 -19.34 8.99 40.01
N ALA A 52 -18.23 8.57 39.40
CA ALA A 52 -18.15 8.29 37.96
C ALA A 52 -19.02 7.09 37.59
N LYS A 53 -19.98 7.28 36.67
CA LYS A 53 -20.87 6.19 36.21
C LYS A 53 -20.30 5.36 35.08
N GLY A 54 -19.30 5.89 34.36
CA GLY A 54 -18.63 5.24 33.24
C GLY A 54 -17.63 6.17 32.56
N LEU A 55 -16.80 5.59 31.70
CA LEU A 55 -15.79 6.27 30.91
C LEU A 55 -16.06 6.06 29.42
N ILE A 56 -16.11 7.13 28.63
CA ILE A 56 -16.16 7.09 27.17
C ILE A 56 -14.86 7.67 26.63
N ILE A 57 -14.08 6.84 25.94
CA ILE A 57 -12.88 7.26 25.22
C ILE A 57 -13.28 7.60 23.79
N TRP A 58 -12.94 8.81 23.34
CA TRP A 58 -13.26 9.31 22.02
C TRP A 58 -12.08 10.08 21.42
N SER A 59 -12.21 10.47 20.14
CA SER A 59 -11.21 11.31 19.46
C SER A 59 -11.70 12.74 19.34
N ALA A 60 -10.97 13.68 19.92
CA ALA A 60 -11.22 15.11 19.79
C ALA A 60 -10.67 15.71 18.49
N LYS A 61 -10.02 14.90 17.65
CA LYS A 61 -9.63 15.28 16.29
C LYS A 61 -10.83 15.18 15.34
N PRO A 62 -10.88 16.02 14.29
CA PRO A 62 -11.98 16.00 13.31
C PRO A 62 -12.00 14.73 12.43
N LYS A 63 -10.90 13.97 12.38
CA LYS A 63 -10.78 12.77 11.55
C LYS A 63 -10.07 11.65 12.30
N GLY A 64 -10.72 10.48 12.33
CA GLY A 64 -10.15 9.25 12.86
C GLY A 64 -10.17 9.15 14.38
N PHE A 65 -10.12 7.92 14.88
CA PHE A 65 -10.08 7.60 16.30
C PHE A 65 -8.62 7.66 16.77
N VAL A 66 -7.84 6.64 16.40
CA VAL A 66 -6.41 6.52 16.72
C VAL A 66 -5.73 5.71 15.61
N ALA A 67 -4.64 6.23 15.04
CA ALA A 67 -3.90 5.63 13.92
C ALA A 67 -3.00 4.46 14.34
N GLY A 68 -2.76 4.28 15.63
CA GLY A 68 -1.87 3.28 16.20
C GLY A 68 -0.77 3.91 17.05
N ALA A 69 0.26 3.13 17.32
CA ALA A 69 1.52 3.64 17.86
C ALA A 69 2.15 4.64 16.88
N ASP A 70 2.84 5.66 17.39
CA ASP A 70 3.62 6.54 16.54
C ASP A 70 4.78 5.79 15.90
N VAL A 71 4.76 5.67 14.56
CA VAL A 71 5.80 4.95 13.82
C VAL A 71 7.16 5.64 13.97
N ASN A 72 7.22 6.96 14.21
CA ASN A 72 8.48 7.64 14.51
C ASN A 72 9.04 7.22 15.87
N ALA A 73 8.16 7.02 16.86
CA ALA A 73 8.58 6.48 18.15
C ALA A 73 9.16 5.07 17.95
N ILE A 74 8.50 4.21 17.16
CA ILE A 74 9.00 2.86 16.84
C ILE A 74 10.34 2.90 16.10
N ALA A 75 10.49 3.78 15.11
CA ALA A 75 11.73 3.94 14.35
C ALA A 75 12.91 4.41 15.22
N GLY A 76 12.64 5.19 16.26
CA GLY A 76 13.64 5.61 17.24
C GLY A 76 14.06 4.53 18.25
N LEU A 77 13.35 3.39 18.32
CA LEU A 77 13.68 2.26 19.20
C LEU A 77 14.81 1.40 18.62
N SER A 78 15.93 2.03 18.26
CA SER A 78 17.14 1.38 17.76
C SER A 78 17.75 0.40 18.78
N ASN A 79 17.34 0.50 20.05
CA ASN A 79 17.71 -0.39 21.13
C ASN A 79 16.54 -1.34 21.47
N PRO A 80 16.69 -2.66 21.30
CA PRO A 80 15.68 -3.66 21.66
C PRO A 80 15.12 -3.51 23.08
N ALA A 81 15.95 -3.15 24.06
CA ALA A 81 15.52 -2.98 25.44
C ALA A 81 14.52 -1.82 25.59
N GLN A 82 14.77 -0.70 24.91
CA GLN A 82 13.84 0.44 24.90
C GLN A 82 12.51 0.06 24.23
N ALA A 83 12.55 -0.79 23.19
CA ALA A 83 11.34 -1.28 22.55
C ALA A 83 10.47 -2.11 23.51
N VAL A 84 11.10 -3.00 24.29
CA VAL A 84 10.42 -3.79 25.31
C VAL A 84 9.78 -2.91 26.37
N ASP A 85 10.51 -1.92 26.88
CA ASP A 85 10.00 -1.04 27.93
C ASP A 85 8.78 -0.25 27.44
N PHE A 86 8.83 0.27 26.20
CA PHE A 86 7.71 0.94 25.57
C PHE A 86 6.47 0.03 25.41
N ILE A 87 6.69 -1.22 25.00
CA ILE A 87 5.62 -2.20 24.86
C ILE A 87 5.01 -2.55 26.23
N ARG A 88 5.84 -2.86 27.23
CA ARG A 88 5.40 -3.22 28.58
C ARG A 88 4.65 -2.06 29.25
N LYS A 89 5.12 -0.82 29.07
CA LYS A 89 4.42 0.38 29.52
C LYS A 89 3.02 0.45 28.93
N GLY A 90 2.87 0.32 27.62
CA GLY A 90 1.56 0.32 26.97
C GLY A 90 0.64 -0.81 27.44
N GLN A 91 1.17 -2.03 27.59
CA GLN A 91 0.44 -3.17 28.15
C GLN A 91 -0.06 -2.89 29.58
N ALA A 92 0.77 -2.30 30.44
CA ALA A 92 0.41 -1.95 31.81
C ALA A 92 -0.72 -0.89 31.85
N VAL A 93 -0.61 0.16 31.03
CA VAL A 93 -1.63 1.22 30.94
C VAL A 93 -2.96 0.66 30.44
N PHE A 94 -2.94 -0.18 29.40
CA PHE A 94 -4.18 -0.78 28.87
C PHE A 94 -4.79 -1.81 29.82
N SER A 95 -3.97 -2.54 30.57
CA SER A 95 -4.45 -3.44 31.61
C SER A 95 -5.11 -2.68 32.76
N ARG A 96 -4.60 -1.49 33.10
CA ARG A 96 -5.24 -0.58 34.07
C ARG A 96 -6.60 -0.08 33.58
N LEU A 97 -6.71 0.29 32.29
CA LEU A 97 -7.99 0.64 31.68
C LEU A 97 -9.00 -0.51 31.73
N GLU A 98 -8.56 -1.74 31.41
CA GLU A 98 -9.38 -2.94 31.46
C GLU A 98 -9.85 -3.27 32.89
N ALA A 99 -9.03 -2.98 33.90
CA ALA A 99 -9.29 -3.24 35.31
C ALA A 99 -10.21 -2.21 35.99
N LEU A 100 -10.62 -1.12 35.32
CA LEU A 100 -11.51 -0.12 35.91
C LEU A 100 -12.86 -0.73 36.34
N GLY A 101 -13.29 -0.39 37.56
CA GLY A 101 -14.56 -0.85 38.14
C GLY A 101 -15.81 -0.27 37.46
N ILE A 102 -15.66 0.79 36.67
CA ILE A 102 -16.73 1.45 35.91
C ILE A 102 -16.82 0.89 34.47
N PRO A 103 -17.98 0.97 33.78
CA PRO A 103 -18.07 0.62 32.36
C PRO A 103 -17.23 1.57 31.50
N THR A 104 -16.44 1.01 30.58
CA THR A 104 -15.60 1.75 29.64
C THR A 104 -16.08 1.51 28.20
N VAL A 105 -16.18 2.57 27.39
CA VAL A 105 -16.65 2.51 26.00
C VAL A 105 -15.68 3.23 25.08
N ALA A 106 -15.22 2.55 24.02
CA ALA A 106 -14.53 3.20 22.91
C ALA A 106 -15.54 3.71 21.87
N MET A 107 -15.58 5.02 21.66
CA MET A 107 -16.40 5.70 20.65
C MET A 107 -15.58 5.89 19.38
N ILE A 108 -15.78 5.02 18.40
CA ILE A 108 -14.92 4.88 17.21
C ILE A 108 -15.55 5.55 15.99
N ASP A 109 -14.89 6.60 15.49
CA ASP A 109 -15.20 7.22 14.22
C ASP A 109 -13.93 7.35 13.37
N GLY A 110 -14.01 7.01 12.08
CA GLY A 110 -12.84 6.95 11.18
C GLY A 110 -11.87 5.80 11.50
N PHE A 111 -10.58 6.00 11.24
CA PHE A 111 -9.58 4.94 11.39
C PHE A 111 -9.30 4.61 12.88
N CYS A 112 -9.23 3.32 13.20
CA CYS A 112 -8.89 2.76 14.50
C CYS A 112 -7.93 1.59 14.26
N MET A 113 -6.64 1.91 14.17
CA MET A 113 -5.62 1.00 13.64
C MET A 113 -4.60 0.66 14.70
N GLY A 114 -4.08 -0.56 14.66
CA GLY A 114 -3.01 -1.06 15.51
C GLY A 114 -3.26 -0.81 17.00
N GLY A 115 -2.33 -0.14 17.66
CA GLY A 115 -2.46 0.32 19.06
C GLY A 115 -3.76 1.08 19.38
N GLY A 116 -4.38 1.74 18.40
CA GLY A 116 -5.71 2.35 18.54
C GLY A 116 -6.83 1.33 18.71
N LEU A 117 -6.77 0.21 17.99
CA LEU A 117 -7.67 -0.92 18.20
C LEU A 117 -7.31 -1.68 19.48
N GLU A 118 -6.04 -1.78 19.86
CA GLU A 118 -5.64 -2.37 21.16
C GLU A 118 -6.18 -1.56 22.35
N LEU A 119 -6.16 -0.22 22.27
CA LEU A 119 -6.81 0.66 23.24
C LEU A 119 -8.33 0.41 23.30
N ALA A 120 -8.97 0.28 22.13
CA ALA A 120 -10.40 -0.01 22.05
C ALA A 120 -10.76 -1.42 22.57
N LEU A 121 -9.87 -2.39 22.39
CA LEU A 121 -10.00 -3.75 22.93
C LEU A 121 -9.83 -3.79 24.45
N ALA A 122 -9.08 -2.87 25.05
CA ALA A 122 -8.97 -2.70 26.50
C ALA A 122 -10.24 -2.08 27.13
N CYS A 123 -11.09 -1.42 26.34
CA CYS A 123 -12.41 -0.98 26.81
C CYS A 123 -13.38 -2.17 26.95
N ARG A 124 -14.41 -2.02 27.79
CA ARG A 124 -15.46 -3.04 27.95
C ARG A 124 -16.34 -3.15 26.71
N TYR A 125 -16.70 -2.01 26.12
CA TYR A 125 -17.53 -1.92 24.91
C TYR A 125 -16.87 -1.08 23.82
N ARG A 126 -17.22 -1.35 22.57
CA ARG A 126 -16.80 -0.62 21.37
C ARG A 126 -18.03 -0.30 20.53
N VAL A 127 -18.21 0.97 20.19
CA VAL A 127 -19.28 1.43 19.31
C VAL A 127 -18.64 2.19 18.16
N ALA A 128 -18.93 1.79 16.92
CA ALA A 128 -18.34 2.41 15.73
C ALA A 128 -19.38 3.13 14.86
N SER A 129 -18.94 4.14 14.11
CA SER A 129 -19.79 4.74 13.08
C SER A 129 -19.88 3.86 11.83
N ASP A 130 -20.97 3.98 11.07
CA ASP A 130 -21.18 3.29 9.79
C ASP A 130 -20.52 4.01 8.58
N ALA A 131 -19.73 5.05 8.84
CA ALA A 131 -19.09 5.86 7.82
C ALA A 131 -18.13 5.03 6.95
N ARG A 132 -18.01 5.41 5.67
CA ARG A 132 -17.20 4.66 4.69
C ARG A 132 -15.71 4.68 5.04
N ASP A 133 -15.23 5.68 5.76
CA ASP A 133 -13.86 5.83 6.24
C ASP A 133 -13.60 5.16 7.60
N THR A 134 -14.65 4.71 8.31
CA THR A 134 -14.50 3.98 9.57
C THR A 134 -13.92 2.58 9.33
N ARG A 135 -12.68 2.39 9.77
CA ARG A 135 -11.85 1.21 9.47
C ARG A 135 -11.08 0.78 10.70
N LEU A 136 -11.16 -0.51 11.03
CA LEU A 136 -10.54 -1.08 12.22
C LEU A 136 -9.61 -2.22 11.84
N GLY A 137 -8.40 -2.29 12.39
CA GLY A 137 -7.50 -3.40 12.11
C GLY A 137 -6.19 -3.37 12.88
N LEU A 138 -5.42 -4.46 12.78
CA LEU A 138 -4.10 -4.62 13.39
C LEU A 138 -3.05 -4.82 12.27
N PRO A 139 -2.52 -3.72 11.69
CA PRO A 139 -1.64 -3.76 10.52
C PRO A 139 -0.16 -4.02 10.86
N GLU A 140 0.19 -4.33 12.11
CA GLU A 140 1.56 -4.45 12.61
C GLU A 140 2.43 -5.43 11.80
N VAL A 141 1.83 -6.51 11.28
CA VAL A 141 2.51 -7.49 10.42
C VAL A 141 3.06 -6.86 9.13
N LEU A 142 2.50 -5.75 8.68
CA LEU A 142 2.98 -4.99 7.52
C LEU A 142 4.24 -4.17 7.84
N LEU A 143 4.51 -3.92 9.13
CA LEU A 143 5.72 -3.26 9.65
C LEU A 143 6.78 -4.28 10.10
N GLY A 144 6.54 -5.58 9.90
CA GLY A 144 7.46 -6.64 10.31
C GLY A 144 7.40 -6.99 11.80
N ILE A 145 6.42 -6.44 12.53
CA ILE A 145 6.15 -6.77 13.94
C ILE A 145 4.73 -7.35 14.07
N HIS A 146 4.24 -7.55 15.28
CA HIS A 146 2.86 -7.90 15.53
C HIS A 146 2.29 -7.06 16.68
N PRO A 147 0.96 -7.10 16.94
CA PRO A 147 0.37 -6.34 18.04
C PRO A 147 1.12 -6.59 19.35
N GLY A 148 1.38 -5.52 20.10
CA GLY A 148 2.26 -5.53 21.27
C GLY A 148 1.59 -5.03 22.54
N TRP A 149 0.43 -4.36 22.45
CA TRP A 149 -0.30 -3.85 23.60
C TRP A 149 -1.52 -4.71 23.92
N GLY A 150 -1.39 -6.03 23.77
CA GLY A 150 -2.40 -7.01 24.11
C GLY A 150 -3.32 -7.41 22.97
N GLY A 151 -3.08 -6.96 21.74
CA GLY A 151 -3.88 -7.33 20.58
C GLY A 151 -3.86 -8.83 20.28
N THR A 152 -2.74 -9.53 20.52
CA THR A 152 -2.64 -10.99 20.36
C THR A 152 -3.30 -11.76 21.51
N VAL A 153 -3.73 -11.05 22.56
CA VAL A 153 -4.37 -11.62 23.75
C VAL A 153 -5.87 -11.32 23.75
N ARG A 154 -6.23 -10.03 23.75
CA ARG A 154 -7.62 -9.56 23.84
C ARG A 154 -8.45 -9.96 22.63
N LEU A 155 -7.90 -9.88 21.41
CA LEU A 155 -8.66 -10.17 20.20
C LEU A 155 -9.01 -11.68 20.05
N PRO A 156 -8.06 -12.63 20.20
CA PRO A 156 -8.40 -14.06 20.23
C PRO A 156 -9.40 -14.42 21.32
N ARG A 157 -9.33 -13.76 22.50
CA ARG A 157 -10.30 -13.95 23.58
C ARG A 157 -11.70 -13.45 23.21
N LEU A 158 -11.78 -12.35 22.46
CA LEU A 158 -13.05 -11.71 22.10
C LEU A 158 -13.79 -12.44 20.97
N ILE A 159 -13.07 -12.85 19.91
CA ILE A 159 -13.69 -13.37 18.68
C ILE A 159 -13.24 -14.79 18.28
N GLY A 160 -12.46 -15.45 19.15
CA GLY A 160 -11.81 -16.72 18.86
C GLY A 160 -10.50 -16.54 18.08
N GLY A 161 -9.51 -17.39 18.37
CA GLY A 161 -8.18 -17.34 17.76
C GLY A 161 -8.20 -17.52 16.24
N PHE A 162 -9.10 -18.36 15.71
CA PHE A 162 -9.17 -18.55 14.26
C PHE A 162 -9.55 -17.27 13.52
N ALA A 163 -10.60 -16.58 13.96
CA ALA A 163 -11.05 -15.34 13.35
C ALA A 163 -10.05 -14.20 13.60
N ALA A 164 -9.53 -14.09 14.81
CA ALA A 164 -8.52 -13.09 15.17
C ALA A 164 -7.28 -13.17 14.28
N LEU A 165 -6.68 -14.36 14.12
CA LEU A 165 -5.50 -14.54 13.29
C LEU A 165 -5.84 -14.41 11.80
N SER A 166 -6.83 -15.13 11.29
CA SER A 166 -7.08 -15.23 9.85
C SER A 166 -7.74 -14.00 9.21
N GLN A 167 -8.51 -13.23 9.98
CA GLN A 167 -9.29 -12.10 9.44
C GLN A 167 -8.70 -10.73 9.82
N VAL A 168 -7.87 -10.67 10.87
CA VAL A 168 -7.34 -9.40 11.39
C VAL A 168 -5.82 -9.43 11.40
N ILE A 169 -5.20 -10.18 12.32
CA ILE A 169 -3.76 -10.06 12.62
C ILE A 169 -2.89 -10.48 11.43
N LEU A 170 -3.05 -11.68 10.87
CA LEU A 170 -2.18 -12.17 9.78
C LEU A 170 -2.41 -11.45 8.46
N THR A 171 -3.58 -10.84 8.27
CA THR A 171 -3.87 -10.10 7.03
C THR A 171 -3.34 -8.68 7.07
N GLY A 172 -3.24 -8.08 8.26
CA GLY A 172 -3.01 -6.65 8.44
C GLY A 172 -4.05 -5.73 7.81
N ALA A 173 -5.13 -6.28 7.25
CA ALA A 173 -6.08 -5.54 6.43
C ALA A 173 -7.19 -4.94 7.31
N PRO A 174 -7.57 -3.66 7.10
CA PRO A 174 -8.63 -3.05 7.87
C PRO A 174 -10.01 -3.63 7.53
N LEU A 175 -10.78 -3.91 8.57
CA LEU A 175 -12.19 -4.26 8.51
C LEU A 175 -13.06 -3.01 8.36
N SER A 176 -14.16 -3.12 7.62
CA SER A 176 -15.24 -2.14 7.70
C SER A 176 -15.97 -2.28 9.04
N ALA A 177 -16.57 -1.19 9.53
CA ALA A 177 -17.37 -1.21 10.76
C ALA A 177 -18.43 -2.34 10.76
N SER A 178 -19.15 -2.50 9.64
CA SER A 178 -20.13 -3.58 9.48
C SER A 178 -19.54 -4.98 9.60
N ARG A 179 -18.33 -5.22 9.05
CA ARG A 179 -17.66 -6.52 9.18
C ARG A 179 -17.10 -6.72 10.60
N ALA A 180 -16.59 -5.67 11.22
CA ALA A 180 -16.13 -5.69 12.60
C ALA A 180 -17.26 -6.07 13.57
N LYS A 181 -18.48 -5.54 13.37
CA LYS A 181 -19.68 -5.94 14.12
C LYS A 181 -20.07 -7.41 13.90
N GLN A 182 -20.06 -7.87 12.65
CA GLN A 182 -20.36 -9.29 12.35
C GLN A 182 -19.39 -10.27 13.00
N LEU A 183 -18.13 -9.86 13.18
CA LEU A 183 -17.12 -10.66 13.84
C LEU A 183 -17.12 -10.57 15.37
N GLY A 184 -17.85 -9.61 15.96
CA GLY A 184 -17.81 -9.34 17.40
C GLY A 184 -16.64 -8.45 17.86
N VAL A 185 -15.89 -7.85 16.92
CA VAL A 185 -14.84 -6.87 17.26
C VAL A 185 -15.44 -5.58 17.81
N VAL A 186 -16.61 -5.19 17.29
CA VAL A 186 -17.36 -4.00 17.72
C VAL A 186 -18.74 -4.44 18.16
N ASP A 187 -19.24 -3.88 19.27
CA ASP A 187 -20.53 -4.26 19.86
C ASP A 187 -21.72 -3.64 19.10
N ASP A 188 -21.59 -2.40 18.60
CA ASP A 188 -22.63 -1.76 17.80
C ASP A 188 -22.07 -0.83 16.70
N VAL A 189 -22.85 -0.67 15.62
CA VAL A 189 -22.51 0.18 14.47
C VAL A 189 -23.71 1.05 14.15
N VAL A 190 -23.51 2.37 14.20
CA VAL A 190 -24.59 3.36 14.07
C VAL A 190 -24.17 4.53 13.18
N PRO A 191 -25.12 5.29 12.61
CA PRO A 191 -24.79 6.54 11.94
C PRO A 191 -24.03 7.50 12.88
N VAL A 192 -23.07 8.26 12.35
CA VAL A 192 -22.22 9.22 13.12
C VAL A 192 -23.07 10.10 14.06
N ARG A 193 -24.20 10.62 13.57
CA ARG A 193 -25.15 11.46 14.35
C ARG A 193 -25.75 10.78 15.59
N GLN A 194 -25.75 9.45 15.67
CA GLN A 194 -26.25 8.65 16.80
C GLN A 194 -25.13 8.06 17.67
N LEU A 195 -23.86 8.22 17.25
CA LEU A 195 -22.72 7.56 17.89
C LEU A 195 -22.61 7.90 19.38
N ARG A 196 -22.66 9.20 19.71
CA ARG A 196 -22.61 9.68 21.09
C ARG A 196 -23.71 9.07 21.98
N ARG A 197 -24.95 9.07 21.48
CA ARG A 197 -26.11 8.52 22.20
C ARG A 197 -25.99 7.02 22.41
N ALA A 198 -25.48 6.30 21.41
CA ALA A 198 -25.25 4.86 21.52
C ALA A 198 -24.22 4.53 22.61
N CYS A 199 -23.12 5.28 22.71
CA CYS A 199 -22.11 5.08 23.77
C CYS A 199 -22.68 5.32 25.18
N ILE A 200 -23.44 6.40 25.38
CA ILE A 200 -24.11 6.69 26.67
C ILE A 200 -25.00 5.51 27.09
N ARG A 201 -25.78 4.95 26.16
CA ARG A 201 -26.64 3.79 26.42
C ARG A 201 -25.84 2.56 26.89
N PHE A 202 -24.64 2.31 26.36
CA PHE A 202 -23.79 1.21 26.84
C PHE A 202 -23.29 1.44 28.27
N VAL A 203 -22.95 2.68 28.63
CA VAL A 203 -22.59 3.06 30.01
C VAL A 203 -23.76 2.85 30.97
N GLN A 204 -24.96 3.28 30.59
CA GLN A 204 -26.16 3.19 31.43
C GLN A 204 -26.66 1.75 31.59
N ASN A 205 -26.81 1.01 30.49
CA ASN A 205 -27.47 -0.29 30.50
C ASN A 205 -26.52 -1.44 30.88
N LYS A 206 -25.20 -1.26 30.72
CA LYS A 206 -24.17 -2.25 31.06
C LYS A 206 -24.50 -3.67 30.55
N PRO A 207 -24.78 -3.84 29.23
CA PRO A 207 -25.12 -5.15 28.69
C PRO A 207 -24.00 -6.17 28.92
N ALA A 208 -24.32 -7.47 28.96
CA ALA A 208 -23.28 -8.49 29.10
C ALA A 208 -22.22 -8.33 28.00
N PRO A 209 -20.91 -8.28 28.33
CA PRO A 209 -19.85 -8.17 27.33
C PRO A 209 -19.91 -9.32 26.33
N HIS A 210 -19.57 -9.01 25.07
CA HIS A 210 -19.50 -10.01 24.02
C HIS A 210 -18.52 -11.13 24.39
N LYS A 211 -18.93 -12.36 24.09
CA LYS A 211 -18.09 -13.55 24.18
C LYS A 211 -18.15 -14.28 22.85
N PRO A 212 -17.06 -14.93 22.43
CA PRO A 212 -17.08 -15.75 21.23
C PRO A 212 -18.14 -16.85 21.39
N GLY A 213 -18.80 -17.21 20.29
CA GLY A 213 -19.67 -18.37 20.25
C GLY A 213 -18.90 -19.65 20.50
N PHE A 214 -19.62 -20.75 20.75
CA PHE A 214 -19.03 -22.03 21.15
C PHE A 214 -17.93 -22.49 20.18
N LEU A 215 -18.20 -22.50 18.87
CA LEU A 215 -17.23 -22.91 17.85
C LEU A 215 -16.00 -21.98 17.78
N GLU A 216 -16.20 -20.67 17.92
CA GLU A 216 -15.08 -19.72 17.94
C GLU A 216 -14.22 -19.91 19.18
N ALA A 217 -14.83 -20.17 20.34
CA ALA A 217 -14.12 -20.44 21.58
C ALA A 217 -13.28 -21.73 21.51
N LEU A 218 -13.76 -22.76 20.82
CA LEU A 218 -13.00 -24.01 20.61
C LEU A 218 -11.64 -23.77 19.95
N SER A 219 -11.52 -22.73 19.11
CA SER A 219 -10.27 -22.42 18.43
C SER A 219 -9.11 -22.10 19.38
N ASN A 220 -9.40 -21.60 20.60
CA ASN A 220 -8.39 -21.29 21.60
C ASN A 220 -8.04 -22.48 22.52
N LEU A 221 -8.68 -23.65 22.38
CA LEU A 221 -8.38 -24.81 23.19
C LEU A 221 -6.96 -25.32 22.96
N VAL A 222 -6.26 -25.67 24.05
CA VAL A 222 -4.84 -26.08 24.05
C VAL A 222 -4.53 -27.18 23.02
N TRP A 223 -5.43 -28.14 22.84
CA TRP A 223 -5.24 -29.26 21.92
C TRP A 223 -5.69 -28.95 20.47
N VAL A 224 -6.54 -27.94 20.26
CA VAL A 224 -6.97 -27.49 18.92
C VAL A 224 -5.94 -26.55 18.29
N ARG A 225 -5.29 -25.71 19.10
CA ARG A 225 -4.33 -24.69 18.65
C ARG A 225 -3.21 -25.25 17.77
N PRO A 226 -2.51 -26.36 18.11
CA PRO A 226 -1.45 -26.90 17.26
C PRO A 226 -1.91 -27.31 15.86
N LEU A 227 -3.13 -27.87 15.75
CA LEU A 227 -3.72 -28.23 14.46
C LEU A 227 -3.99 -26.99 13.60
N LEU A 228 -4.62 -25.97 14.18
CA LEU A 228 -4.90 -24.71 13.49
C LEU A 228 -3.61 -23.95 13.15
N ALA A 229 -2.62 -23.97 14.04
CA ALA A 229 -1.31 -23.37 13.79
C ALA A 229 -0.61 -23.99 12.59
N ARG A 230 -0.68 -25.33 12.41
CA ARG A 230 -0.18 -26.01 11.20
C ARG A 230 -0.90 -25.52 9.94
N VAL A 231 -2.21 -25.31 10.00
CA VAL A 231 -2.99 -24.75 8.89
C VAL A 231 -2.55 -23.32 8.59
N PHE A 232 -2.40 -22.46 9.60
CA PHE A 232 -1.94 -21.09 9.42
C PHE A 232 -0.53 -21.01 8.85
N ARG A 233 0.43 -21.76 9.40
CA ARG A 233 1.80 -21.83 8.85
C ARG A 233 1.78 -22.23 7.38
N THR A 234 0.96 -23.21 7.01
CA THR A 234 0.81 -23.65 5.62
C THR A 234 0.20 -22.56 4.73
N GLN A 235 -0.82 -21.84 5.21
CA GLN A 235 -1.46 -20.76 4.46
C GLN A 235 -0.55 -19.54 4.30
N VAL A 236 0.22 -19.21 5.34
CA VAL A 236 1.19 -18.12 5.35
C VAL A 236 2.38 -18.47 4.44
N ALA A 237 2.95 -19.68 4.56
CA ALA A 237 4.07 -20.17 3.75
C ALA A 237 3.75 -20.25 2.24
N LYS A 238 2.47 -20.37 1.86
CA LYS A 238 2.04 -20.29 0.45
C LYS A 238 2.20 -18.91 -0.17
N LYS A 239 2.25 -17.85 0.64
CA LYS A 239 2.29 -16.46 0.19
C LYS A 239 3.62 -15.78 0.46
N ILE A 240 4.25 -16.11 1.60
CA ILE A 240 5.46 -15.47 2.08
C ILE A 240 6.45 -16.49 2.65
N ARG A 241 7.73 -16.16 2.55
CA ARG A 241 8.85 -16.94 3.11
C ARG A 241 9.14 -16.45 4.54
N LYS A 242 9.37 -17.38 5.47
CA LYS A 242 9.60 -17.07 6.89
C LYS A 242 10.88 -16.24 7.07
N GLU A 243 11.88 -16.52 6.25
CA GLU A 243 13.19 -15.87 6.24
C GLU A 243 13.06 -14.38 5.89
N HIS A 244 12.06 -14.00 5.08
CA HIS A 244 11.83 -12.63 4.65
C HIS A 244 10.88 -11.89 5.60
N TYR A 245 9.86 -12.60 6.09
CA TYR A 245 8.77 -12.04 6.88
C TYR A 245 8.50 -12.92 8.11
N PRO A 246 9.27 -12.78 9.19
CA PRO A 246 9.15 -13.63 10.37
C PRO A 246 7.89 -13.36 11.21
N ALA A 247 7.39 -12.12 11.22
CA ALA A 247 6.30 -11.71 12.13
C ALA A 247 4.99 -12.53 12.01
N PRO A 248 4.46 -12.83 10.81
CA PRO A 248 3.26 -13.66 10.70
C PRO A 248 3.44 -15.07 11.28
N PHE A 249 4.66 -15.63 11.20
CA PHE A 249 4.97 -16.92 11.82
C PHE A 249 5.12 -16.79 13.34
N ALA A 250 5.76 -15.73 13.82
CA ALA A 250 5.91 -15.45 15.24
C ALA A 250 4.54 -15.30 15.94
N VAL A 251 3.56 -14.63 15.32
CA VAL A 251 2.19 -14.55 15.84
C VAL A 251 1.54 -15.92 15.99
N VAL A 252 1.70 -16.79 14.98
CA VAL A 252 1.13 -18.13 15.01
C VAL A 252 1.78 -18.96 16.11
N ASP A 253 3.11 -18.87 16.24
CA ASP A 253 3.89 -19.57 17.27
C ASP A 253 3.53 -19.07 18.69
N LEU A 254 3.34 -17.76 18.87
CA LEU A 254 2.92 -17.14 20.12
C LEU A 254 1.52 -17.61 20.52
N TRP A 255 0.56 -17.56 19.59
CA TRP A 255 -0.82 -17.99 19.85
C TRP A 255 -0.90 -19.50 20.11
N GLU A 256 -0.16 -20.32 19.36
CA GLU A 256 -0.11 -21.77 19.56
C GLU A 256 0.35 -22.14 20.98
N LYS A 257 1.34 -21.41 21.52
CA LYS A 257 1.89 -21.66 22.86
C LYS A 257 1.02 -21.07 23.96
N GLU A 258 0.72 -19.77 23.89
CA GLU A 258 0.17 -19.01 25.02
C GLU A 258 -1.36 -18.81 24.96
N GLY A 259 -1.97 -18.93 23.78
CA GLY A 259 -3.43 -19.11 23.65
C GLY A 259 -4.27 -17.86 23.87
N GLY A 260 -3.61 -16.71 24.00
CA GLY A 260 -4.25 -15.41 24.19
C GLY A 260 -4.98 -15.28 25.53
N ALA A 261 -4.56 -16.00 26.56
CA ALA A 261 -5.14 -15.90 27.91
C ALA A 261 -4.06 -15.90 29.01
N GLY A 262 -4.30 -15.11 30.06
CA GLY A 262 -3.44 -15.00 31.24
C GLY A 262 -2.31 -13.96 31.10
N GLU A 263 -1.72 -13.59 32.23
CA GLU A 263 -0.65 -12.58 32.30
C GLU A 263 0.59 -12.98 31.51
N ARG A 264 0.92 -14.29 31.51
CA ARG A 264 2.04 -14.84 30.75
C ARG A 264 1.95 -14.56 29.25
N ALA A 265 0.74 -14.52 28.67
CA ALA A 265 0.56 -14.25 27.25
C ALA A 265 1.01 -12.82 26.88
N TYR A 266 0.74 -11.82 27.73
CA TYR A 266 1.19 -10.45 27.52
C TYR A 266 2.72 -10.33 27.61
N LEU A 267 3.33 -10.99 28.60
CA LEU A 267 4.80 -11.02 28.73
C LEU A 267 5.45 -11.63 27.48
N LYS A 268 4.92 -12.76 27.00
CA LYS A 268 5.44 -13.44 25.81
C LYS A 268 5.15 -12.70 24.51
N GLU A 269 4.09 -11.90 24.45
CA GLU A 269 3.84 -10.97 23.34
C GLU A 269 4.97 -9.95 23.25
N ALA A 270 5.36 -9.32 24.36
CA ALA A 270 6.46 -8.36 24.39
C ALA A 270 7.81 -9.01 24.01
N ASP A 271 8.14 -10.18 24.58
CA ASP A 271 9.36 -10.94 24.25
C ASP A 271 9.43 -11.30 22.74
N SER A 272 8.29 -11.61 22.13
CA SER A 272 8.20 -11.96 20.71
C SER A 272 8.45 -10.74 19.80
N VAL A 273 7.90 -9.58 20.15
CA VAL A 273 8.17 -8.34 19.40
C VAL A 273 9.63 -7.91 19.56
N GLU A 274 10.22 -8.01 20.75
CA GLU A 274 11.65 -7.75 20.98
C GLU A 274 12.53 -8.55 20.04
N ARG A 275 12.26 -9.86 19.97
CA ARG A 275 12.96 -10.76 19.06
C ARG A 275 12.84 -10.30 17.61
N LEU A 276 11.65 -9.94 17.15
CA LEU A 276 11.44 -9.48 15.77
C LEU A 276 12.18 -8.18 15.45
N VAL A 277 12.23 -7.24 16.40
CA VAL A 277 12.97 -5.98 16.26
C VAL A 277 14.48 -6.20 16.26
N SER A 278 14.95 -7.20 17.02
CA SER A 278 16.38 -7.52 17.15
C SER A 278 16.91 -8.39 15.99
N GLU A 279 16.06 -9.21 15.39
CA GLU A 279 16.44 -10.17 14.35
C GLU A 279 16.41 -9.54 12.95
N GLY A 280 17.57 -9.07 12.49
CA GLY A 280 17.79 -8.59 11.12
C GLY A 280 17.22 -7.21 10.83
N ASP A 281 17.19 -6.82 9.55
CA ASP A 281 16.79 -5.47 9.12
C ASP A 281 15.36 -5.39 8.56
N THR A 282 14.61 -6.50 8.56
CA THR A 282 13.25 -6.55 8.00
C THR A 282 12.33 -5.48 8.62
N VAL A 283 12.32 -5.34 9.95
CA VAL A 283 11.48 -4.35 10.64
C VAL A 283 11.86 -2.93 10.23
N LYS A 284 13.15 -2.60 10.26
CA LYS A 284 13.67 -1.27 9.86
C LYS A 284 13.28 -0.94 8.42
N ASN A 285 13.43 -1.90 7.51
CA ASN A 285 13.13 -1.74 6.09
C ASN A 285 11.63 -1.56 5.85
N LEU A 286 10.77 -2.32 6.53
CA LEU A 286 9.32 -2.17 6.40
C LEU A 286 8.79 -0.88 7.02
N ILE A 287 9.39 -0.41 8.12
CA ILE A 287 9.13 0.93 8.67
C ILE A 287 9.56 2.01 7.67
N ARG A 288 10.73 1.87 7.03
CA ARG A 288 11.15 2.79 5.96
C ARG A 288 10.15 2.79 4.82
N VAL A 289 9.69 1.63 4.34
CA VAL A 289 8.65 1.52 3.30
C VAL A 289 7.36 2.23 3.70
N PHE A 290 6.96 2.19 4.98
CA PHE A 290 5.84 2.96 5.48
C PHE A 290 6.08 4.48 5.31
N PHE A 291 7.26 4.99 5.69
CA PHE A 291 7.59 6.41 5.50
C PHE A 291 7.68 6.82 4.03
N LEU A 292 8.19 5.95 3.15
CA LEU A 292 8.17 6.18 1.71
C LEU A 292 6.73 6.38 1.20
N ARG A 293 5.79 5.53 1.65
CA ARG A 293 4.37 5.67 1.30
C ARG A 293 3.78 6.98 1.82
N GLU A 294 4.08 7.37 3.05
CA GLU A 294 3.58 8.64 3.63
C GLU A 294 4.18 9.85 2.92
N ARG A 295 5.44 9.77 2.49
CA ARG A 295 6.09 10.79 1.67
C ARG A 295 5.42 10.95 0.32
N LEU A 296 5.10 9.86 -0.38
CA LEU A 296 4.35 9.93 -1.64
C LEU A 296 2.97 10.60 -1.45
N LYS A 297 2.26 10.29 -0.35
CA LYS A 297 1.00 10.97 -0.03
C LYS A 297 1.16 12.45 0.34
N ALA A 298 2.33 12.86 0.80
CA ALA A 298 2.58 14.24 1.22
C ALA A 298 2.58 15.23 0.04
N PHE A 299 2.96 14.79 -1.16
CA PHE A 299 2.89 15.62 -2.39
C PHE A 299 1.49 16.15 -2.73
N ALA A 300 0.45 15.57 -2.12
CA ALA A 300 -0.93 15.98 -2.31
C ALA A 300 -1.47 16.91 -1.20
N LYS A 301 -0.66 17.28 -0.20
CA LYS A 301 -1.11 18.06 0.96
C LYS A 301 -1.06 19.56 0.75
N ASP A 302 -0.22 20.03 -0.16
CA ASP A 302 0.10 21.46 -0.30
C ASP A 302 -0.84 22.18 -1.29
N THR A 303 -1.84 21.49 -1.84
CA THR A 303 -2.82 22.07 -2.77
C THR A 303 -4.25 21.98 -2.25
N GLY A 304 -5.06 22.97 -2.58
CA GLY A 304 -6.51 22.97 -2.32
C GLY A 304 -7.32 22.24 -3.41
N PHE A 305 -6.64 21.64 -4.40
CA PHE A 305 -7.28 21.05 -5.55
C PHE A 305 -8.06 19.78 -5.19
N ALA A 306 -9.31 19.72 -5.62
CA ALA A 306 -10.16 18.55 -5.46
C ALA A 306 -11.06 18.41 -6.69
N ALA A 307 -10.78 17.40 -7.51
CA ALA A 307 -11.56 17.13 -8.71
C ALA A 307 -12.98 16.70 -8.34
N LYS A 308 -13.97 17.14 -9.12
CA LYS A 308 -15.37 16.70 -9.05
C LYS A 308 -15.76 15.93 -10.29
N HIS A 309 -15.26 16.34 -11.46
CA HIS A 309 -15.54 15.74 -12.76
C HIS A 309 -14.24 15.39 -13.50
N VAL A 310 -14.09 14.12 -13.86
CA VAL A 310 -13.02 13.60 -14.71
C VAL A 310 -13.57 13.26 -16.09
N HIS A 311 -12.87 13.66 -17.15
CA HIS A 311 -13.16 13.21 -18.50
C HIS A 311 -12.03 12.29 -18.97
N VAL A 312 -12.37 11.12 -19.53
CA VAL A 312 -11.38 10.15 -20.03
C VAL A 312 -11.62 9.92 -21.52
N ILE A 313 -10.57 10.08 -22.31
CA ILE A 313 -10.58 9.89 -23.76
C ILE A 313 -9.93 8.54 -24.09
N GLY A 314 -10.71 7.64 -24.69
CA GLY A 314 -10.33 6.26 -24.98
C GLY A 314 -11.00 5.28 -24.02
N ALA A 315 -11.90 4.43 -24.53
CA ALA A 315 -12.62 3.40 -23.78
C ALA A 315 -11.99 2.00 -23.90
N GLY A 316 -10.72 1.95 -24.29
CA GLY A 316 -9.90 0.74 -24.25
C GLY A 316 -9.76 0.16 -22.84
N VAL A 317 -8.84 -0.80 -22.67
CA VAL A 317 -8.64 -1.46 -21.37
C VAL A 317 -8.25 -0.44 -20.30
N MET A 318 -7.22 0.38 -20.56
CA MET A 318 -6.71 1.35 -19.59
C MET A 318 -7.70 2.48 -19.32
N GLY A 319 -8.14 3.22 -20.35
CA GLY A 319 -9.04 4.35 -20.15
C GLY A 319 -10.39 3.96 -19.53
N GLY A 320 -10.95 2.80 -19.92
CA GLY A 320 -12.15 2.26 -19.27
C GLY A 320 -11.94 1.92 -17.78
N ASP A 321 -10.80 1.33 -17.43
CA ASP A 321 -10.48 1.00 -16.04
C ASP A 321 -10.14 2.23 -15.18
N ILE A 322 -9.48 3.24 -15.75
CA ILE A 322 -9.24 4.56 -15.12
C ILE A 322 -10.58 5.24 -14.82
N ALA A 323 -11.47 5.30 -15.82
CA ALA A 323 -12.79 5.89 -15.68
C ALA A 323 -13.61 5.17 -14.61
N ALA A 324 -13.61 3.83 -14.65
CA ALA A 324 -14.30 3.00 -13.67
C ALA A 324 -13.76 3.22 -12.25
N TRP A 325 -12.44 3.33 -12.09
CA TRP A 325 -11.81 3.56 -10.79
C TRP A 325 -12.16 4.95 -10.23
N CYS A 326 -12.09 6.01 -11.04
CA CYS A 326 -12.45 7.36 -10.63
C CYS A 326 -13.91 7.44 -10.14
N ALA A 327 -14.84 6.81 -10.85
CA ALA A 327 -16.24 6.74 -10.44
C ALA A 327 -16.45 5.94 -9.14
N LEU A 328 -15.72 4.83 -8.94
CA LEU A 328 -15.72 4.05 -7.69
C LEU A 328 -15.23 4.85 -6.47
N ARG A 329 -14.35 5.83 -6.73
CA ARG A 329 -13.82 6.77 -5.72
C ARG A 329 -14.75 7.96 -5.45
N GLY A 330 -15.86 8.06 -6.17
CA GLY A 330 -16.93 9.02 -5.92
C GLY A 330 -16.94 10.24 -6.84
N LEU A 331 -16.09 10.26 -7.87
CA LEU A 331 -16.03 11.33 -8.86
C LEU A 331 -17.09 11.13 -9.94
N ARG A 332 -17.61 12.22 -10.51
CA ARG A 332 -18.37 12.15 -11.77
C ARG A 332 -17.37 11.90 -12.91
N VAL A 333 -17.68 10.98 -13.80
CA VAL A 333 -16.78 10.59 -14.88
C VAL A 333 -17.53 10.53 -16.20
N THR A 334 -16.99 11.15 -17.24
CA THR A 334 -17.47 11.00 -18.63
C THR A 334 -16.42 10.25 -19.44
N LEU A 335 -16.83 9.22 -20.17
CA LEU A 335 -15.95 8.34 -20.94
C LEU A 335 -16.24 8.47 -22.44
N GLN A 336 -15.27 8.98 -23.18
CA GLN A 336 -15.34 9.19 -24.63
C GLN A 336 -14.58 8.12 -25.39
N ASP A 337 -15.13 7.69 -26.52
CA ASP A 337 -14.43 6.99 -27.60
C ASP A 337 -15.13 7.32 -28.92
N THR A 338 -14.58 6.86 -30.04
CA THR A 338 -15.10 7.01 -31.41
C THR A 338 -16.53 6.50 -31.64
N GLY A 339 -17.08 5.69 -30.72
CA GLY A 339 -18.44 5.19 -30.82
C GLY A 339 -18.92 4.47 -29.55
N SER A 340 -20.24 4.33 -29.41
CA SER A 340 -20.88 3.73 -28.23
C SER A 340 -20.52 2.24 -28.07
N GLU A 341 -20.31 1.55 -29.18
CA GLU A 341 -19.89 0.16 -29.25
C GLU A 341 -18.50 -0.09 -28.65
N ARG A 342 -17.60 0.90 -28.72
CA ARG A 342 -16.29 0.81 -28.05
C ARG A 342 -16.36 1.14 -26.56
N ILE A 343 -17.33 1.95 -26.16
CA ILE A 343 -17.56 2.30 -24.75
C ILE A 343 -18.24 1.15 -24.00
N ALA A 344 -19.19 0.44 -24.62
CA ALA A 344 -19.99 -0.59 -23.96
C ALA A 344 -19.17 -1.68 -23.22
N PRO A 345 -18.06 -2.23 -23.78
CA PRO A 345 -17.19 -3.16 -23.05
C PRO A 345 -16.58 -2.58 -21.78
N ALA A 346 -16.20 -1.30 -21.77
CA ALA A 346 -15.66 -0.62 -20.59
C ALA A 346 -16.72 -0.52 -19.48
N ILE A 347 -17.96 -0.17 -19.84
CA ILE A 347 -19.09 -0.11 -18.91
C ILE A 347 -19.39 -1.49 -18.30
N ALA A 348 -19.35 -2.55 -19.10
CA ALA A 348 -19.52 -3.92 -18.61
C ALA A 348 -18.42 -4.33 -17.61
N ARG A 349 -17.14 -4.01 -17.91
CA ARG A 349 -16.02 -4.25 -17.00
C ARG A 349 -16.16 -3.45 -15.70
N ALA A 350 -16.58 -2.17 -15.79
CA ALA A 350 -16.82 -1.32 -14.64
C ALA A 350 -17.89 -1.92 -13.71
N HIS A 351 -19.02 -2.36 -14.25
CA HIS A 351 -20.07 -3.01 -13.48
C HIS A 351 -19.57 -4.29 -12.77
N ALA A 352 -18.78 -5.12 -13.46
CA ALA A 352 -18.17 -6.32 -12.87
C ALA A 352 -17.21 -5.97 -11.71
N LEU A 353 -16.39 -4.92 -11.88
CA LEU A 353 -15.52 -4.39 -10.84
C LEU A 353 -16.34 -3.92 -9.61
N TYR A 354 -17.43 -3.18 -9.83
CA TYR A 354 -18.28 -2.65 -8.77
C TYR A 354 -18.99 -3.76 -8.00
N ARG A 355 -19.56 -4.77 -8.68
CA ARG A 355 -20.13 -5.96 -8.02
C ARG A 355 -19.12 -6.63 -7.10
N LYS A 356 -17.87 -6.78 -7.56
CA LYS A 356 -16.81 -7.42 -6.78
C LYS A 356 -16.37 -6.58 -5.57
N LYS A 357 -16.22 -5.27 -5.71
CA LYS A 357 -15.68 -4.38 -4.66
C LYS A 357 -16.73 -3.93 -3.64
N LEU A 358 -17.93 -3.57 -4.10
CA LEU A 358 -18.96 -2.94 -3.26
C LEU A 358 -19.96 -3.95 -2.68
N LYS A 359 -20.19 -5.07 -3.37
CA LYS A 359 -21.05 -6.21 -2.96
C LYS A 359 -22.55 -5.90 -2.74
N LYS A 360 -22.93 -4.65 -2.45
CA LYS A 360 -24.30 -4.21 -2.17
C LYS A 360 -24.92 -3.49 -3.39
N PRO A 361 -26.20 -3.73 -3.74
CA PRO A 361 -26.84 -3.16 -4.93
C PRO A 361 -26.79 -1.64 -5.02
N ARG A 362 -27.18 -0.93 -3.95
CA ARG A 362 -27.26 0.54 -3.97
C ARG A 362 -25.89 1.22 -4.22
N PRO A 363 -24.80 0.90 -3.49
CA PRO A 363 -23.48 1.42 -3.82
C PRO A 363 -23.01 1.10 -5.24
N ILE A 364 -23.40 -0.05 -5.81
CA ILE A 364 -23.07 -0.41 -7.20
C ILE A 364 -23.77 0.55 -8.17
N GLN A 365 -25.06 0.79 -7.97
CA GLN A 365 -25.82 1.73 -8.79
C GLN A 365 -25.25 3.14 -8.68
N ASP A 366 -24.97 3.62 -7.45
CA ASP A 366 -24.37 4.95 -7.24
C ASP A 366 -23.04 5.11 -8.00
N ALA A 367 -22.24 4.04 -8.11
CA ALA A 367 -20.98 4.07 -8.87
C ALA A 367 -21.22 4.06 -10.39
N MET A 368 -22.22 3.33 -10.87
CA MET A 368 -22.62 3.32 -12.27
C MET A 368 -23.20 4.67 -12.71
N ASP A 369 -24.03 5.30 -11.89
CA ASP A 369 -24.64 6.61 -12.19
C ASP A 369 -23.58 7.72 -12.32
N ARG A 370 -22.42 7.54 -11.68
CA ARG A 370 -21.27 8.44 -11.82
C ARG A 370 -20.47 8.22 -13.10
N LEU A 371 -20.54 7.04 -13.73
CA LEU A 371 -19.79 6.70 -14.95
C LEU A 371 -20.69 6.86 -16.18
N ILE A 372 -20.49 7.96 -16.91
CA ILE A 372 -21.36 8.42 -17.98
C ILE A 372 -20.70 8.16 -19.34
N PRO A 373 -21.27 7.29 -20.20
CA PRO A 373 -20.85 7.17 -21.60
C PRO A 373 -21.06 8.49 -22.35
N ASP A 374 -20.03 8.96 -23.04
CA ASP A 374 -20.03 10.27 -23.72
C ASP A 374 -19.31 10.19 -25.08
N PRO A 375 -19.89 9.53 -26.10
CA PRO A 375 -19.24 9.34 -27.40
C PRO A 375 -18.93 10.66 -28.13
N ASN A 376 -19.66 11.74 -27.82
CA ASN A 376 -19.47 13.05 -28.43
C ASN A 376 -18.49 13.96 -27.66
N GLY A 377 -18.00 13.54 -26.49
CA GLY A 377 -17.04 14.29 -25.70
C GLY A 377 -17.58 15.57 -25.04
N HIS A 378 -18.90 15.70 -24.86
CA HIS A 378 -19.51 16.92 -24.31
C HIS A 378 -19.06 17.24 -22.87
N GLY A 379 -18.65 16.22 -22.10
CA GLY A 379 -18.16 16.36 -20.74
C GLY A 379 -16.80 17.04 -20.64
N MET A 380 -16.02 17.12 -21.73
CA MET A 380 -14.66 17.64 -21.73
C MET A 380 -14.59 19.10 -21.27
N ALA A 381 -15.52 19.94 -21.73
CA ALA A 381 -15.56 21.37 -21.40
C ALA A 381 -15.92 21.67 -19.92
N GLN A 382 -16.40 20.68 -19.16
CA GLN A 382 -16.78 20.85 -17.75
C GLN A 382 -15.84 20.13 -16.78
N ALA A 383 -14.95 19.28 -17.29
CA ALA A 383 -14.07 18.47 -16.46
C ALA A 383 -13.04 19.31 -15.72
N ASP A 384 -12.66 18.88 -14.51
CA ASP A 384 -11.52 19.39 -13.74
C ASP A 384 -10.22 18.71 -14.18
N VAL A 385 -10.31 17.43 -14.58
CA VAL A 385 -9.19 16.62 -15.05
C VAL A 385 -9.60 15.91 -16.33
N ILE A 386 -8.79 16.04 -17.37
CA ILE A 386 -8.99 15.37 -18.67
C ILE A 386 -7.82 14.43 -18.89
N ILE A 387 -8.07 13.13 -19.08
CA ILE A 387 -7.05 12.09 -19.22
C ILE A 387 -7.17 11.44 -20.59
N GLU A 388 -6.14 11.59 -21.41
CA GLU A 388 -5.98 10.86 -22.66
C GLU A 388 -5.41 9.46 -22.40
N ALA A 389 -6.08 8.43 -22.89
CA ALA A 389 -5.70 7.02 -22.75
C ALA A 389 -5.98 6.23 -24.05
N VAL A 390 -5.59 6.79 -25.19
CA VAL A 390 -5.64 6.17 -26.52
C VAL A 390 -4.33 5.42 -26.82
N PHE A 391 -4.27 4.81 -28.02
CA PHE A 391 -3.12 4.03 -28.45
C PHE A 391 -1.84 4.87 -28.57
N GLU A 392 -0.69 4.20 -28.45
CA GLU A 392 0.63 4.81 -28.35
C GLU A 392 1.15 5.28 -29.72
N ASN A 393 0.56 6.37 -30.24
CA ASN A 393 0.97 7.02 -31.48
C ASN A 393 1.07 8.54 -31.28
N LEU A 394 2.23 9.11 -31.63
CA LEU A 394 2.53 10.51 -31.37
C LEU A 394 1.56 11.47 -32.08
N GLU A 395 1.31 11.29 -33.38
CA GLU A 395 0.44 12.18 -34.17
C GLU A 395 -0.99 12.21 -33.63
N VAL A 396 -1.51 11.03 -33.27
CA VAL A 396 -2.86 10.91 -32.72
C VAL A 396 -2.97 11.58 -31.36
N LYS A 397 -1.99 11.37 -30.47
CA LYS A 397 -1.94 12.06 -29.17
C LYS A 397 -1.82 13.57 -29.33
N GLN A 398 -0.94 14.05 -30.21
CA GLN A 398 -0.80 15.46 -30.53
C GLN A 398 -2.12 16.08 -31.04
N ASN A 399 -2.83 15.39 -31.94
CA ASN A 399 -4.13 15.84 -32.42
C ASN A 399 -5.16 15.94 -31.28
N ILE A 400 -5.22 14.95 -30.39
CA ILE A 400 -6.10 14.98 -29.21
C ILE A 400 -5.71 16.11 -28.26
N MET A 401 -4.42 16.34 -28.00
CA MET A 401 -3.96 17.42 -27.12
C MET A 401 -4.36 18.80 -27.64
N ARG A 402 -4.28 19.04 -28.97
CA ARG A 402 -4.80 20.29 -29.57
C ARG A 402 -6.30 20.46 -29.34
N GLN A 403 -7.08 19.40 -29.48
CA GLN A 403 -8.53 19.44 -29.26
C GLN A 403 -8.87 19.65 -27.78
N MET A 404 -8.18 18.94 -26.88
CA MET A 404 -8.32 19.07 -25.43
C MET A 404 -8.03 20.51 -25.00
N GLU A 405 -6.91 21.08 -25.43
CA GLU A 405 -6.53 22.44 -25.05
C GLU A 405 -7.57 23.49 -25.51
N ALA A 406 -8.15 23.31 -26.69
CA ALA A 406 -9.13 24.24 -27.24
C ALA A 406 -10.50 24.19 -26.53
N LEU A 407 -10.91 23.02 -26.03
CA LEU A 407 -12.24 22.80 -25.43
C LEU A 407 -12.23 22.83 -23.90
N ALA A 408 -11.10 22.50 -23.27
CA ALA A 408 -10.99 22.44 -21.83
C ALA A 408 -11.10 23.81 -21.17
N ARG A 409 -11.57 23.84 -19.92
CA ARG A 409 -11.45 25.04 -19.08
C ARG A 409 -9.99 25.42 -18.89
N LYS A 410 -9.72 26.69 -18.65
CA LYS A 410 -8.35 27.21 -18.50
C LYS A 410 -7.61 26.62 -17.30
N ASP A 411 -8.36 26.29 -16.24
CA ASP A 411 -7.89 25.73 -14.97
C ASP A 411 -7.94 24.18 -14.94
N ALA A 412 -8.40 23.53 -16.01
CA ALA A 412 -8.43 22.07 -16.07
C ALA A 412 -7.04 21.47 -16.27
N ILE A 413 -6.77 20.36 -15.58
CA ILE A 413 -5.57 19.53 -15.76
C ILE A 413 -5.69 18.78 -17.08
N LEU A 414 -4.70 18.93 -17.95
CA LEU A 414 -4.58 18.20 -19.21
C LEU A 414 -3.56 17.08 -19.03
N ALA A 415 -4.03 15.83 -19.00
CA ALA A 415 -3.21 14.68 -18.70
C ALA A 415 -3.15 13.66 -19.83
N THR A 416 -1.99 13.01 -19.98
CA THR A 416 -1.81 11.82 -20.83
C THR A 416 -1.40 10.61 -20.00
N ASN A 417 -1.96 9.43 -20.32
CA ASN A 417 -1.56 8.13 -19.80
C ASN A 417 -0.55 7.43 -20.74
N THR A 418 0.26 8.18 -21.49
CA THR A 418 1.35 7.60 -22.29
C THR A 418 2.34 6.83 -21.41
N SER A 419 2.98 5.79 -21.96
CA SER A 419 3.90 4.90 -21.25
C SER A 419 5.33 4.96 -21.77
N SER A 420 5.54 5.44 -23.00
CA SER A 420 6.86 5.49 -23.64
C SER A 420 7.18 6.80 -24.35
N ILE A 421 6.17 7.58 -24.78
CA ILE A 421 6.40 8.83 -25.52
C ILE A 421 6.73 9.96 -24.53
N PRO A 422 7.89 10.64 -24.68
CA PRO A 422 8.22 11.81 -23.87
C PRO A 422 7.19 12.92 -24.01
N LEU A 423 6.89 13.60 -22.91
CA LEU A 423 5.89 14.68 -22.90
C LEU A 423 6.34 15.87 -23.76
N ASP A 424 7.65 16.09 -23.86
CA ASP A 424 8.27 17.14 -24.68
C ASP A 424 8.10 16.91 -26.19
N GLU A 425 7.72 15.71 -26.62
CA GLU A 425 7.30 15.44 -28.01
C GLU A 425 5.80 15.69 -28.19
N ILE A 426 4.99 15.35 -27.18
CA ILE A 426 3.53 15.52 -27.21
C ILE A 426 3.15 17.01 -27.15
N ASN A 427 3.85 17.80 -26.33
CA ASN A 427 3.50 19.20 -26.05
C ASN A 427 3.87 20.18 -27.18
N GLN A 428 4.64 19.78 -28.19
CA GLN A 428 5.12 20.66 -29.27
C GLN A 428 3.99 21.33 -30.06
N VAL A 429 2.80 20.73 -30.04
CA VAL A 429 1.63 21.24 -30.76
C VAL A 429 0.68 22.06 -29.89
N MET A 430 0.96 22.18 -28.60
CA MET A 430 0.15 22.92 -27.64
C MET A 430 0.54 24.40 -27.58
N LYS A 431 -0.42 25.27 -27.33
CA LYS A 431 -0.19 26.71 -27.11
C LYS A 431 0.24 27.02 -25.68
N HIS A 432 -0.25 26.21 -24.73
CA HIS A 432 -0.01 26.28 -23.29
C HIS A 432 0.56 24.94 -22.79
N PRO A 433 1.75 24.55 -23.27
CA PRO A 433 2.40 23.29 -22.90
C PRO A 433 2.68 23.16 -21.39
N GLU A 434 2.71 24.27 -20.65
CA GLU A 434 2.83 24.30 -19.18
C GLU A 434 1.67 23.62 -18.44
N ARG A 435 0.57 23.38 -19.14
CA ARG A 435 -0.64 22.71 -18.62
C ARG A 435 -0.64 21.20 -18.81
N LEU A 436 0.28 20.66 -19.61
CA LEU A 436 0.37 19.21 -19.85
C LEU A 436 1.10 18.53 -18.70
N VAL A 437 0.52 17.43 -18.22
CA VAL A 437 1.14 16.52 -17.25
C VAL A 437 0.94 15.07 -17.69
N GLY A 438 1.86 14.18 -17.34
CA GLY A 438 1.66 12.74 -17.50
C GLY A 438 1.01 12.19 -16.23
N ILE A 439 -0.05 11.39 -16.36
CA ILE A 439 -0.61 10.62 -15.26
C ILE A 439 -0.60 9.16 -15.71
N HIS A 440 0.55 8.51 -15.49
CA HIS A 440 0.82 7.17 -15.99
C HIS A 440 0.37 6.12 -14.98
N PHE A 441 -0.75 5.46 -15.31
CA PHE A 441 -1.33 4.35 -14.56
C PHE A 441 -0.74 3.02 -15.01
N PHE A 442 -0.61 2.08 -14.07
CA PHE A 442 -0.17 0.71 -14.35
C PHE A 442 -1.36 -0.27 -14.41
N ASN A 443 -1.31 -1.21 -15.36
CA ASN A 443 -2.32 -2.27 -15.50
C ASN A 443 -2.07 -3.40 -14.50
N PRO A 444 -3.09 -3.91 -13.76
CA PRO A 444 -4.46 -3.43 -13.68
C PRO A 444 -4.65 -2.24 -12.74
N VAL A 445 -5.36 -1.21 -13.23
CA VAL A 445 -5.62 0.04 -12.50
C VAL A 445 -6.25 -0.21 -11.14
N SER A 446 -7.06 -1.26 -10.98
CA SER A 446 -7.73 -1.59 -9.71
C SER A 446 -6.85 -2.26 -8.63
N ARG A 447 -5.62 -2.67 -8.99
CA ARG A 447 -4.67 -3.36 -8.11
C ARG A 447 -3.40 -2.55 -7.86
N MET A 448 -2.87 -1.88 -8.89
CA MET A 448 -1.66 -1.09 -8.77
C MET A 448 -1.90 0.14 -7.91
N GLU A 449 -0.99 0.44 -6.99
CA GLU A 449 -1.14 1.55 -6.05
C GLU A 449 -0.46 2.82 -6.53
N LEU A 450 0.69 2.70 -7.19
CA LEU A 450 1.48 3.80 -7.72
C LEU A 450 0.88 4.35 -9.02
N VAL A 451 1.04 5.66 -9.23
CA VAL A 451 0.83 6.36 -10.49
C VAL A 451 1.99 7.35 -10.65
N GLU A 452 2.69 7.32 -11.79
CA GLU A 452 3.74 8.30 -12.07
C GLU A 452 3.09 9.61 -12.54
N VAL A 453 3.42 10.71 -11.86
CA VAL A 453 3.03 12.07 -12.25
C VAL A 453 4.23 12.68 -12.96
N VAL A 454 4.18 12.64 -14.29
CA VAL A 454 5.31 12.98 -15.16
C VAL A 454 5.27 14.45 -15.54
N SER A 455 6.36 15.17 -15.35
CA SER A 455 6.51 16.57 -15.74
C SER A 455 7.49 16.71 -16.91
N SER A 456 7.06 17.42 -17.95
CA SER A 456 7.95 17.89 -19.03
C SER A 456 8.84 19.04 -18.53
N GLN A 457 9.75 19.54 -19.36
CA GLN A 457 10.52 20.74 -19.02
C GLN A 457 9.65 21.99 -18.86
N GLN A 458 8.48 21.99 -19.50
CA GLN A 458 7.58 23.14 -19.56
C GLN A 458 6.43 23.05 -18.55
N THR A 459 6.14 21.85 -18.03
CA THR A 459 5.04 21.59 -17.08
C THR A 459 5.19 22.48 -15.84
N SER A 460 4.14 23.24 -15.53
CA SER A 460 4.12 24.10 -14.36
C SER A 460 4.04 23.31 -13.05
N THR A 461 4.72 23.78 -12.02
CA THR A 461 4.75 23.13 -10.70
C THR A 461 3.36 23.05 -10.06
N SER A 462 2.49 24.05 -10.28
CA SER A 462 1.11 24.02 -9.79
C SER A 462 0.32 22.87 -10.40
N VAL A 463 0.41 22.65 -11.72
CA VAL A 463 -0.28 21.55 -12.40
C VAL A 463 0.24 20.19 -11.94
N ALA A 464 1.56 20.05 -11.76
CA ALA A 464 2.16 18.82 -11.23
C ALA A 464 1.66 18.50 -9.80
N ASN A 465 1.56 19.52 -8.94
CA ASN A 465 1.05 19.36 -7.57
C ASN A 465 -0.45 19.05 -7.54
N ASP A 466 -1.26 19.70 -8.38
CA ASP A 466 -2.69 19.42 -8.50
C ASP A 466 -2.95 18.02 -9.06
N ALA A 467 -2.10 17.55 -9.99
CA ALA A 467 -2.14 16.17 -10.47
C ALA A 467 -1.78 15.17 -9.36
N CYS A 468 -0.79 15.46 -8.52
CA CYS A 468 -0.48 14.66 -7.33
C CYS A 468 -1.67 14.60 -6.37
N ALA A 469 -2.35 15.72 -6.14
CA ALA A 469 -3.55 15.80 -5.31
C ALA A 469 -4.71 14.97 -5.86
N PHE A 470 -4.96 15.05 -7.17
CA PHE A 470 -5.93 14.20 -7.85
C PHE A 470 -5.63 12.71 -7.70
N VAL A 471 -4.38 12.29 -7.92
CA VAL A 471 -3.94 10.90 -7.78
C VAL A 471 -4.16 10.40 -6.34
N ASN A 472 -3.84 11.22 -5.33
CA ASN A 472 -4.10 10.87 -3.93
C ASN A 472 -5.62 10.81 -3.62
N GLN A 473 -6.43 11.73 -4.17
CA GLN A 473 -7.88 11.75 -4.01
C GLN A 473 -8.53 10.42 -4.45
N ILE A 474 -8.05 9.85 -5.57
CA ILE A 474 -8.50 8.55 -6.07
C ILE A 474 -7.86 7.35 -5.33
N GLY A 475 -7.13 7.59 -4.24
CA GLY A 475 -6.53 6.56 -3.39
C GLY A 475 -5.34 5.86 -4.03
N ARG A 476 -4.56 6.58 -4.83
CA ARG A 476 -3.30 6.13 -5.44
C ARG A 476 -2.12 6.93 -4.87
N LEU A 477 -0.92 6.40 -5.03
CA LEU A 477 0.32 7.02 -4.57
C LEU A 477 0.93 7.80 -5.74
N PRO A 478 0.96 9.14 -5.69
CA PRO A 478 1.62 9.92 -6.73
C PRO A 478 3.13 9.84 -6.57
N LEU A 479 3.82 9.48 -7.64
CA LEU A 479 5.28 9.60 -7.73
C LEU A 479 5.63 10.70 -8.73
N PRO A 480 6.17 11.84 -8.29
CA PRO A 480 6.68 12.85 -9.20
C PRO A 480 7.90 12.33 -9.97
N VAL A 481 7.84 12.38 -11.31
CA VAL A 481 8.90 11.92 -12.21
C VAL A 481 9.12 12.96 -13.31
N LYS A 482 10.35 13.12 -13.80
CA LYS A 482 10.61 13.91 -15.00
C LYS A 482 10.39 13.10 -16.27
N SER A 483 9.96 13.78 -17.32
CA SER A 483 9.83 13.20 -18.66
C SER A 483 11.18 12.64 -19.14
N SER A 484 11.24 11.33 -19.32
CA SER A 484 12.33 10.60 -19.96
C SER A 484 11.74 9.38 -20.67
N PRO A 485 12.39 8.81 -21.70
CA PRO A 485 11.92 7.58 -22.32
C PRO A 485 11.72 6.47 -21.28
N GLY A 486 10.50 5.93 -21.19
CA GLY A 486 10.09 4.93 -20.19
C GLY A 486 9.98 5.43 -18.74
N PHE A 487 10.04 6.74 -18.51
CA PHE A 487 9.96 7.39 -17.19
C PHE A 487 10.93 6.76 -16.18
N LEU A 488 10.45 6.42 -14.97
CA LEU A 488 11.25 5.70 -13.99
C LEU A 488 10.98 4.20 -14.06
N VAL A 489 9.72 3.78 -13.86
CA VAL A 489 9.41 2.38 -13.59
C VAL A 489 9.74 1.49 -14.77
N ASN A 490 9.31 1.86 -15.99
CA ASN A 490 9.56 1.03 -17.18
C ASN A 490 11.05 1.05 -17.53
N ARG A 491 11.72 2.19 -17.39
CA ARG A 491 13.15 2.34 -17.62
C ARG A 491 13.99 1.40 -16.74
N VAL A 492 13.74 1.39 -15.42
CA VAL A 492 14.47 0.52 -14.48
C VAL A 492 14.08 -0.95 -14.63
N LEU A 493 12.81 -1.24 -14.93
CA LEU A 493 12.33 -2.61 -15.09
C LEU A 493 12.88 -3.30 -16.34
N MET A 494 13.22 -2.56 -17.39
CA MET A 494 13.58 -3.18 -18.67
C MET A 494 14.92 -3.92 -18.64
N PRO A 495 16.01 -3.38 -18.06
CA PRO A 495 17.26 -4.12 -17.87
C PRO A 495 17.09 -5.44 -17.10
N TYR A 496 16.17 -5.50 -16.15
CA TYR A 496 15.81 -6.71 -15.41
C TYR A 496 15.14 -7.76 -16.30
N LEU A 497 14.17 -7.34 -17.13
CA LEU A 497 13.50 -8.24 -18.07
C LEU A 497 14.44 -8.67 -19.20
N MET A 498 15.33 -7.79 -19.68
CA MET A 498 16.33 -8.13 -20.70
C MET A 498 17.34 -9.15 -20.19
N GLU A 499 17.82 -9.02 -18.94
CA GLU A 499 18.71 -10.03 -18.35
C GLU A 499 18.00 -11.36 -18.12
N CYS A 500 16.70 -11.34 -17.80
CA CYS A 500 15.88 -12.55 -17.78
C CYS A 500 15.85 -13.25 -19.16
N MET A 501 15.74 -12.50 -20.25
CA MET A 501 15.79 -13.09 -21.60
C MET A 501 17.15 -13.70 -21.91
N GLN A 502 18.24 -13.04 -21.50
CA GLN A 502 19.59 -13.57 -21.67
C GLN A 502 19.78 -14.89 -20.89
N LEU A 503 19.33 -14.96 -19.65
CA LEU A 503 19.35 -16.19 -18.85
C LEU A 503 18.56 -17.34 -19.54
N LEU A 504 17.44 -17.02 -20.17
CA LEU A 504 16.65 -17.99 -20.95
C LEU A 504 17.35 -18.44 -22.24
N GLU A 505 18.22 -17.62 -22.83
CA GLU A 505 19.06 -17.97 -23.99
C GLU A 505 20.28 -18.78 -23.57
N GLU A 506 20.82 -18.53 -22.37
CA GLU A 506 21.90 -19.33 -21.74
C GLU A 506 21.44 -20.72 -21.26
N GLY A 507 20.16 -21.04 -21.39
CA GLY A 507 19.61 -22.37 -21.11
C GLY A 507 19.01 -22.56 -19.72
N PHE A 508 18.91 -21.51 -18.90
CA PHE A 508 18.18 -21.59 -17.64
C PHE A 508 16.67 -21.77 -17.90
N SER A 509 16.03 -22.64 -17.12
CA SER A 509 14.56 -22.78 -17.19
C SER A 509 13.87 -21.54 -16.63
N GLY A 510 12.70 -21.18 -17.16
CA GLY A 510 11.94 -20.05 -16.65
C GLY A 510 11.57 -20.22 -15.19
N GLU A 511 11.23 -21.45 -14.76
CA GLU A 511 10.96 -21.80 -13.37
C GLU A 511 12.16 -21.54 -12.46
N SER A 512 13.38 -21.87 -12.88
CA SER A 512 14.59 -21.59 -12.10
C SER A 512 14.79 -20.08 -11.91
N ILE A 513 14.57 -19.29 -12.96
CA ILE A 513 14.71 -17.82 -12.92
C ILE A 513 13.64 -17.20 -12.01
N ASP A 514 12.39 -17.61 -12.16
CA ASP A 514 11.27 -17.15 -11.32
C ASP A 514 11.47 -17.50 -9.85
N GLU A 515 11.93 -18.71 -9.54
CA GLU A 515 12.21 -19.13 -8.16
C GLU A 515 13.43 -18.42 -7.57
N ALA A 516 14.44 -18.09 -8.38
CA ALA A 516 15.57 -17.25 -7.96
C ALA A 516 15.11 -15.84 -7.56
N ALA A 517 14.31 -15.18 -8.40
CA ALA A 517 13.76 -13.86 -8.09
C ALA A 517 12.83 -13.88 -6.86
N LYS A 518 11.98 -14.91 -6.72
CA LYS A 518 11.09 -15.08 -5.56
C LYS A 518 11.88 -15.37 -4.28
N ALA A 519 12.96 -16.14 -4.37
CA ALA A 519 13.87 -16.38 -3.24
C ALA A 519 14.69 -15.15 -2.86
N PHE A 520 15.01 -14.27 -3.82
CA PHE A 520 15.57 -12.96 -3.49
C PHE A 520 14.57 -12.09 -2.72
N GLY A 521 13.28 -12.19 -3.09
CA GLY A 521 12.18 -11.48 -2.42
C GLY A 521 11.20 -10.77 -3.33
N MET A 522 11.33 -10.89 -4.65
CA MET A 522 10.43 -10.27 -5.62
C MET A 522 9.01 -10.84 -5.51
N MET A 523 7.99 -9.99 -5.64
CA MET A 523 6.58 -10.43 -5.55
C MET A 523 6.18 -11.40 -6.67
N MET A 524 6.73 -11.20 -7.87
CA MET A 524 6.50 -12.03 -9.05
C MET A 524 7.84 -12.31 -9.70
N GLY A 525 7.98 -13.49 -10.32
CA GLY A 525 9.19 -13.80 -11.07
C GLY A 525 9.19 -13.07 -12.42
N PRO A 526 10.38 -12.79 -13.00
CA PRO A 526 10.50 -11.98 -14.21
C PRO A 526 9.82 -12.60 -15.42
N VAL A 527 9.80 -13.93 -15.52
CA VAL A 527 9.22 -14.65 -16.66
C VAL A 527 7.70 -14.55 -16.60
N GLU A 528 7.11 -14.84 -15.43
CA GLU A 528 5.68 -14.66 -15.18
C GLU A 528 5.25 -13.20 -15.32
N MET A 529 6.10 -12.26 -14.92
CA MET A 529 5.86 -10.82 -15.06
C MET A 529 5.81 -10.42 -16.53
N ALA A 530 6.80 -10.82 -17.33
CA ALA A 530 6.83 -10.54 -18.76
C ALA A 530 5.58 -11.09 -19.46
N ASP A 531 5.17 -12.34 -19.16
CA ASP A 531 3.95 -12.93 -19.72
C ASP A 531 2.66 -12.20 -19.27
N THR A 532 2.66 -11.64 -18.07
CA THR A 532 1.50 -10.91 -17.53
C THR A 532 1.36 -9.53 -18.16
N VAL A 533 2.47 -8.82 -18.37
CA VAL A 533 2.52 -7.54 -19.09
C VAL A 533 2.18 -7.74 -20.57
N GLY A 534 2.74 -8.79 -21.17
CA GLY A 534 2.56 -9.16 -22.57
C GLY A 534 3.84 -8.91 -23.38
N MET A 535 4.21 -9.90 -24.20
CA MET A 535 5.48 -9.86 -24.96
C MET A 535 5.55 -8.72 -25.96
N ASP A 536 4.43 -8.32 -26.54
CA ASP A 536 4.33 -7.19 -27.48
C ASP A 536 4.61 -5.86 -26.79
N VAL A 537 4.10 -5.67 -25.57
CA VAL A 537 4.38 -4.48 -24.77
C VAL A 537 5.85 -4.46 -24.35
N CYS A 538 6.37 -5.59 -23.87
CA CYS A 538 7.79 -5.72 -23.54
C CYS A 538 8.68 -5.40 -24.76
N LEU A 539 8.30 -5.89 -25.96
CA LEU A 539 9.04 -5.62 -27.19
C LEU A 539 9.00 -4.14 -27.57
N ALA A 540 7.82 -3.52 -27.57
CA ALA A 540 7.67 -2.11 -27.90
C ALA A 540 8.47 -1.19 -26.96
N VAL A 541 8.45 -1.48 -25.65
CA VAL A 541 9.25 -0.71 -24.67
C VAL A 541 10.74 -0.99 -24.86
N ALA A 542 11.14 -2.24 -25.09
CA ALA A 542 12.54 -2.57 -25.33
C ALA A 542 13.10 -1.89 -26.58
N GLU A 543 12.34 -1.85 -27.68
CA GLU A 543 12.74 -1.19 -28.92
C GLU A 543 12.80 0.34 -28.76
N ASN A 544 11.86 0.93 -28.03
CA ASN A 544 11.89 2.36 -27.71
C ASN A 544 13.11 2.72 -26.85
N LEU A 545 13.36 1.99 -25.76
CA LEU A 545 14.48 2.28 -24.87
C LEU A 545 15.84 1.99 -25.52
N THR A 546 15.98 0.90 -26.29
CA THR A 546 17.23 0.61 -27.01
C THR A 546 17.51 1.62 -28.13
N GLY A 547 16.45 2.19 -28.74
CA GLY A 547 16.59 3.31 -29.67
C GLY A 547 17.16 4.59 -29.03
N HIS A 548 16.90 4.83 -27.75
CA HIS A 548 17.35 6.04 -27.04
C HIS A 548 18.67 5.85 -26.28
N PHE A 549 18.85 4.69 -25.64
CA PHE A 549 19.98 4.42 -24.74
C PHE A 549 20.98 3.40 -25.29
N GLY A 550 20.74 2.84 -26.48
CA GLY A 550 21.54 1.79 -27.07
C GLY A 550 21.25 0.40 -26.49
N GLY A 551 21.99 -0.61 -26.96
CA GLY A 551 21.82 -2.02 -26.58
C GLY A 551 21.10 -2.85 -27.64
N THR A 552 20.83 -4.12 -27.30
CA THR A 552 20.22 -5.08 -28.23
C THR A 552 18.97 -5.71 -27.65
N VAL A 553 17.91 -5.75 -28.46
CA VAL A 553 16.68 -6.47 -28.11
C VAL A 553 16.89 -7.96 -28.44
N PRO A 554 16.65 -8.89 -27.49
CA PRO A 554 16.81 -10.33 -27.70
C PRO A 554 15.98 -10.86 -28.87
N ALA A 555 16.59 -11.70 -29.72
CA ALA A 555 15.93 -12.24 -30.91
C ALA A 555 14.72 -13.11 -30.55
N LYS A 556 14.80 -13.84 -29.42
CA LYS A 556 13.71 -14.69 -28.92
C LYS A 556 12.44 -13.90 -28.65
N LEU A 557 12.54 -12.69 -28.12
CA LEU A 557 11.37 -11.84 -27.85
C LEU A 557 10.65 -11.46 -29.15
N ARG A 558 11.40 -11.04 -30.18
CA ARG A 558 10.84 -10.75 -31.51
C ARG A 558 10.17 -11.97 -32.12
N GLN A 559 10.80 -13.14 -32.04
CA GLN A 559 10.23 -14.39 -32.55
C GLN A 559 8.93 -14.78 -31.85
N MET A 560 8.85 -14.63 -30.53
CA MET A 560 7.64 -14.95 -29.77
C MET A 560 6.46 -14.05 -30.14
N VAL A 561 6.70 -12.75 -30.29
CA VAL A 561 5.67 -11.81 -30.74
C VAL A 561 5.22 -12.15 -32.15
N ALA A 562 6.15 -12.44 -33.07
CA ALA A 562 5.82 -12.87 -34.44
C ALA A 562 5.00 -14.18 -34.49
N GLN A 563 5.21 -15.08 -33.53
CA GLN A 563 4.44 -16.33 -33.37
C GLN A 563 3.08 -16.14 -32.66
N GLY A 564 2.71 -14.91 -32.27
CA GLY A 564 1.47 -14.64 -31.53
C GLY A 564 1.47 -15.13 -30.07
N LYS A 565 2.65 -15.48 -29.52
CA LYS A 565 2.82 -15.92 -28.13
C LYS A 565 2.97 -14.71 -27.21
N LEU A 566 1.87 -14.02 -26.98
CA LEU A 566 1.83 -12.76 -26.24
C LEU A 566 1.69 -12.92 -24.72
N GLY A 567 1.82 -14.13 -24.18
CA GLY A 567 1.74 -14.41 -22.74
C GLY A 567 0.31 -14.72 -22.28
N ARG A 568 -0.05 -14.21 -21.10
CA ARG A 568 -1.31 -14.55 -20.43
C ARG A 568 -2.56 -14.22 -21.27
N LYS A 569 -2.48 -13.16 -22.08
CA LYS A 569 -3.62 -12.69 -22.89
C LYS A 569 -3.90 -13.57 -24.12
N SER A 570 -2.89 -14.21 -24.68
CA SER A 570 -3.02 -15.21 -25.77
C SER A 570 -3.14 -16.64 -25.23
N GLY A 571 -2.96 -16.84 -23.92
CA GLY A 571 -2.97 -18.17 -23.28
C GLY A 571 -1.61 -18.88 -23.32
N GLU A 572 -0.63 -18.35 -24.04
CA GLU A 572 0.72 -18.91 -24.16
C GLU A 572 1.75 -17.80 -24.39
N GLY A 573 2.85 -17.87 -23.63
CA GLY A 573 4.06 -17.06 -23.75
C GLY A 573 5.28 -17.93 -23.41
N PHE A 574 6.03 -17.56 -22.37
CA PHE A 574 7.02 -18.47 -21.78
C PHE A 574 6.36 -19.62 -21.04
N TYR A 575 5.24 -19.34 -20.36
CA TYR A 575 4.38 -20.36 -19.77
C TYR A 575 3.11 -20.56 -20.60
N ARG A 576 2.52 -21.75 -20.44
CA ARG A 576 1.13 -22.00 -20.83
C ARG A 576 0.21 -21.60 -19.70
N TYR A 577 -0.88 -20.92 -20.04
CA TYR A 577 -1.86 -20.46 -19.07
C TYR A 577 -3.14 -21.27 -19.15
N ARG A 578 -3.55 -21.87 -18.03
CA ARG A 578 -4.85 -22.52 -17.87
C ARG A 578 -5.63 -21.78 -16.78
N ASP A 579 -6.85 -21.35 -17.10
CA ASP A 579 -7.69 -20.54 -16.20
C ASP A 579 -6.98 -19.28 -15.67
N GLY A 580 -6.10 -18.70 -16.51
CA GLY A 580 -5.32 -17.51 -16.18
C GLY A 580 -4.21 -17.73 -15.16
N ARG A 581 -3.80 -18.99 -14.90
CA ARG A 581 -2.64 -19.35 -14.08
C ARG A 581 -1.57 -20.04 -14.93
N PRO A 582 -0.27 -19.77 -14.69
CA PRO A 582 0.79 -20.45 -15.40
C PRO A 582 0.88 -21.92 -14.97
N VAL A 583 1.01 -22.82 -15.94
CA VAL A 583 1.33 -24.23 -15.72
C VAL A 583 2.85 -24.33 -15.61
N ARG A 584 3.35 -24.64 -14.41
CA ARG A 584 4.79 -24.66 -14.09
C ARG A 584 5.31 -26.08 -13.93
N GLY A 585 6.53 -26.31 -14.42
CA GLY A 585 7.34 -27.48 -14.10
C GLY A 585 8.00 -27.37 -12.72
N LYS A 586 8.93 -28.28 -12.43
CA LYS A 586 9.82 -28.16 -11.28
C LYS A 586 11.04 -27.33 -11.68
N ALA A 587 11.39 -26.34 -10.85
CA ALA A 587 12.66 -25.64 -10.99
C ALA A 587 13.82 -26.62 -10.77
N SER A 588 14.84 -26.56 -11.63
CA SER A 588 16.09 -27.30 -11.50
C SER A 588 17.24 -26.30 -11.48
N CYS A 589 17.61 -25.86 -10.28
CA CYS A 589 18.79 -25.01 -10.06
C CYS A 589 19.40 -25.33 -8.70
N THR A 590 20.73 -25.33 -8.61
CA THR A 590 21.42 -25.39 -7.33
C THR A 590 21.28 -24.06 -6.57
N PRO A 591 21.48 -24.02 -5.24
CA PRO A 591 21.46 -22.77 -4.48
C PRO A 591 22.45 -21.70 -4.98
N GLU A 592 23.60 -22.13 -5.52
CA GLU A 592 24.63 -21.25 -6.09
C GLU A 592 24.13 -20.63 -7.40
N GLN A 593 23.56 -21.44 -8.30
CA GLN A 593 22.95 -20.94 -9.53
C GLN A 593 21.79 -20.00 -9.23
N GLN A 594 20.97 -20.31 -8.23
CA GLN A 594 19.86 -19.47 -7.81
C GLN A 594 20.33 -18.09 -7.33
N ARG A 595 21.46 -18.05 -6.61
CA ARG A 595 22.09 -16.80 -6.17
C ARG A 595 22.64 -16.00 -7.34
N GLU A 596 23.37 -16.64 -8.24
CA GLU A 596 23.92 -15.98 -9.44
C GLU A 596 22.80 -15.35 -10.29
N ILE A 597 21.72 -16.10 -10.55
CA ILE A 597 20.56 -15.61 -11.30
C ILE A 597 19.96 -14.38 -10.61
N ALA A 598 19.73 -14.45 -9.30
CA ALA A 598 19.16 -13.35 -8.55
C ALA A 598 20.06 -12.11 -8.57
N GLU A 599 21.37 -12.27 -8.39
CA GLU A 599 22.34 -11.18 -8.41
C GLU A 599 22.40 -10.51 -9.79
N ARG A 600 22.47 -11.30 -10.88
CA ARG A 600 22.46 -10.77 -12.26
C ARG A 600 21.22 -9.92 -12.53
N LEU A 601 20.04 -10.44 -12.18
CA LEU A 601 18.79 -9.74 -12.37
C LEU A 601 18.73 -8.42 -11.57
N VAL A 602 19.03 -8.48 -10.27
CA VAL A 602 18.88 -7.33 -9.36
C VAL A 602 19.93 -6.27 -9.65
N LEU A 603 21.18 -6.64 -9.93
CA LEU A 603 22.25 -5.68 -10.19
C LEU A 603 21.99 -4.86 -11.47
N ARG A 604 21.32 -5.44 -12.48
CA ARG A 604 20.86 -4.67 -13.65
C ARG A 604 19.84 -3.60 -13.28
N MET A 605 18.91 -3.89 -12.34
CA MET A 605 18.01 -2.87 -11.81
C MET A 605 18.75 -1.79 -11.03
N VAL A 606 19.68 -2.19 -10.15
CA VAL A 606 20.46 -1.26 -9.31
C VAL A 606 21.29 -0.31 -10.18
N ASN A 607 21.89 -0.82 -11.25
CA ASN A 607 22.69 -0.02 -12.17
C ASN A 607 21.83 1.04 -12.87
N GLU A 608 20.69 0.64 -13.43
CA GLU A 608 19.77 1.58 -14.10
C GLU A 608 19.14 2.57 -13.12
N SER A 609 18.88 2.13 -11.89
CA SER A 609 18.40 3.02 -10.81
C SER A 609 19.43 4.12 -10.52
N THR A 610 20.71 3.77 -10.53
CA THR A 610 21.81 4.73 -10.36
C THR A 610 21.86 5.74 -11.50
N ALA A 611 21.70 5.28 -12.75
CA ALA A 611 21.62 6.17 -13.91
C ALA A 611 20.42 7.13 -13.82
N CYS A 612 19.23 6.63 -13.47
CA CYS A 612 18.04 7.45 -13.30
C CYS A 612 18.21 8.55 -12.24
N LEU A 613 18.92 8.26 -11.14
CA LEU A 613 19.23 9.25 -10.11
C LEU A 613 20.22 10.30 -10.60
N ARG A 614 21.29 9.88 -11.28
CA ARG A 614 22.29 10.79 -11.86
C ARG A 614 21.65 11.79 -12.83
N GLU A 615 20.74 11.30 -13.66
CA GLU A 615 20.01 12.12 -14.62
C GLU A 615 18.87 12.94 -14.00
N GLY A 616 18.57 12.72 -12.72
CA GLY A 616 17.53 13.45 -11.99
C GLY A 616 16.12 13.15 -12.50
N VAL A 617 15.88 11.92 -12.96
CA VAL A 617 14.53 11.41 -13.35
C VAL A 617 13.57 11.51 -12.16
N VAL A 618 14.08 11.26 -10.95
CA VAL A 618 13.41 11.54 -9.67
C VAL A 618 14.32 12.38 -8.78
N ALA A 619 13.73 13.01 -7.76
CA ALA A 619 14.46 13.96 -6.91
C ALA A 619 15.54 13.30 -6.05
N ASP A 620 15.34 12.05 -5.60
CA ASP A 620 16.25 11.32 -4.73
C ASP A 620 16.01 9.80 -4.71
N ALA A 621 16.91 9.09 -4.04
CA ALA A 621 16.91 7.63 -3.95
C ALA A 621 15.69 7.05 -3.23
N ASP A 622 15.11 7.76 -2.27
CA ASP A 622 13.93 7.30 -1.53
C ASP A 622 12.70 7.27 -2.43
N LEU A 623 12.51 8.30 -3.28
CA LEU A 623 11.43 8.30 -4.27
C LEU A 623 11.63 7.21 -5.32
N LEU A 624 12.88 6.95 -5.72
CA LEU A 624 13.19 5.85 -6.63
C LEU A 624 12.77 4.51 -6.03
N ASP A 625 13.23 4.25 -4.81
CA ASP A 625 12.92 3.02 -4.09
C ASP A 625 11.42 2.85 -3.90
N ALA A 626 10.70 3.94 -3.55
CA ALA A 626 9.25 3.93 -3.44
C ALA A 626 8.58 3.54 -4.76
N GLY A 627 9.04 4.10 -5.88
CA GLY A 627 8.55 3.76 -7.21
C GLY A 627 8.70 2.27 -7.51
N MET A 628 9.90 1.72 -7.30
CA MET A 628 10.18 0.32 -7.60
C MET A 628 9.45 -0.65 -6.66
N ILE A 629 9.32 -0.32 -5.37
CA ILE A 629 8.57 -1.15 -4.41
C ILE A 629 7.08 -1.18 -4.77
N PHE A 630 6.46 -0.02 -4.98
CA PHE A 630 5.00 0.08 -5.14
C PHE A 630 4.50 -0.18 -6.58
N ALA A 631 5.38 -0.12 -7.59
CA ALA A 631 5.02 -0.47 -8.98
C ALA A 631 5.49 -1.85 -9.43
N THR A 632 6.75 -2.24 -9.18
CA THR A 632 7.26 -3.53 -9.71
C THR A 632 7.21 -4.64 -8.68
N GLY A 633 7.03 -4.30 -7.40
CA GLY A 633 7.06 -5.25 -6.31
C GLY A 633 8.47 -5.69 -5.93
N PHE A 634 9.44 -4.77 -6.04
CA PHE A 634 10.77 -4.96 -5.45
C PHE A 634 10.63 -5.29 -3.95
N ALA A 635 11.42 -6.24 -3.47
CA ALA A 635 11.35 -6.83 -2.13
C ALA A 635 11.25 -5.77 -1.00
N PRO A 636 10.05 -5.56 -0.40
CA PRO A 636 9.86 -4.50 0.61
C PRO A 636 10.74 -4.66 1.85
N PHE A 637 10.97 -5.91 2.30
CA PHE A 637 11.85 -6.20 3.44
C PHE A 637 13.33 -5.88 3.19
N ARG A 638 13.71 -5.52 1.95
CA ARG A 638 15.05 -5.04 1.56
C ARG A 638 15.09 -3.53 1.33
N GLY A 639 13.98 -2.81 1.50
CA GLY A 639 13.91 -1.35 1.42
C GLY A 639 13.88 -0.75 0.01
N GLY A 640 14.25 -1.45 -1.04
CA GLY A 640 14.30 -0.91 -2.41
C GLY A 640 15.66 -1.11 -3.06
N PRO A 641 15.80 -0.93 -4.39
CA PRO A 641 17.07 -1.18 -5.09
C PRO A 641 18.24 -0.32 -4.58
N MET A 642 18.03 0.96 -4.28
CA MET A 642 19.11 1.85 -3.83
C MET A 642 19.45 1.60 -2.36
N HIS A 643 18.45 1.43 -1.51
CA HIS A 643 18.68 1.02 -0.12
C HIS A 643 19.37 -0.35 -0.03
N TYR A 644 18.98 -1.29 -0.89
CA TYR A 644 19.65 -2.59 -0.99
C TYR A 644 21.13 -2.43 -1.39
N ALA A 645 21.41 -1.61 -2.41
CA ALA A 645 22.78 -1.32 -2.84
C ALA A 645 23.63 -0.72 -1.70
N GLN A 646 23.05 0.20 -0.93
CA GLN A 646 23.70 0.77 0.27
C GLN A 646 23.96 -0.31 1.34
N SER A 647 22.97 -1.16 1.62
CA SER A 647 23.08 -2.25 2.60
C SER A 647 24.12 -3.32 2.22
N CYS A 648 24.39 -3.50 0.92
CA CYS A 648 25.43 -4.40 0.44
C CYS A 648 26.85 -3.88 0.73
N GLY A 649 27.02 -2.56 0.88
CA GLY A 649 28.31 -1.90 1.00
C GLY A 649 28.99 -1.70 -0.36
N GLU A 650 29.70 -0.58 -0.50
CA GLU A 650 30.31 -0.17 -1.76
C GLU A 650 31.38 -1.13 -2.26
N GLU A 651 32.24 -1.65 -1.37
CA GLU A 651 33.32 -2.58 -1.74
C GLU A 651 32.77 -3.86 -2.33
N ARG A 652 31.77 -4.46 -1.67
CA ARG A 652 31.12 -5.68 -2.14
C ARG A 652 30.38 -5.45 -3.45
N LEU A 653 29.69 -4.32 -3.57
CA LEU A 653 28.97 -3.97 -4.79
C LEU A 653 29.93 -3.78 -5.97
N SER A 654 31.07 -3.08 -5.76
CA SER A 654 32.15 -2.96 -6.75
C SER A 654 32.68 -4.32 -7.19
N ALA A 655 32.95 -5.22 -6.23
CA ALA A 655 33.47 -6.55 -6.52
C ALA A 655 32.49 -7.36 -7.38
N LEU A 656 31.19 -7.34 -7.04
CA LEU A 656 30.14 -8.03 -7.79
C LEU A 656 30.02 -7.50 -9.23
N PHE A 657 29.98 -6.18 -9.42
CA PHE A 657 29.94 -5.61 -10.77
C PHE A 657 31.20 -5.92 -11.56
N THR A 658 32.37 -5.90 -10.93
CA THR A 658 33.65 -6.25 -11.60
C THR A 658 33.65 -7.71 -12.06
N GLU A 659 33.23 -8.63 -11.20
CA GLU A 659 33.13 -10.06 -11.53
C GLU A 659 32.14 -10.29 -12.68
N LEU A 660 30.93 -9.74 -12.58
CA LEU A 660 29.91 -9.91 -13.61
C LEU A 660 30.29 -9.23 -14.92
N SER A 661 30.95 -8.07 -14.87
CA SER A 661 31.44 -7.38 -16.06
C SER A 661 32.53 -8.19 -16.76
N ALA A 662 33.41 -8.87 -16.02
CA ALA A 662 34.43 -9.74 -16.61
C ALA A 662 33.83 -10.97 -17.28
N ARG A 663 32.74 -11.54 -16.71
CA ARG A 663 32.09 -12.76 -17.22
C ARG A 663 31.08 -12.49 -18.33
N PHE A 664 30.33 -11.39 -18.24
CA PHE A 664 29.15 -11.12 -19.05
C PHE A 664 29.23 -9.79 -19.83
N GLY A 665 30.36 -9.08 -19.74
CA GLY A 665 30.67 -7.91 -20.55
C GLY A 665 30.06 -6.60 -20.05
N GLU A 666 30.05 -5.60 -20.94
CA GLU A 666 29.76 -4.19 -20.64
C GLU A 666 28.39 -3.93 -20.01
N ARG A 667 27.42 -4.84 -20.17
CA ARG A 667 26.10 -4.70 -19.53
C ARG A 667 26.15 -4.75 -18.00
N PHE A 668 27.25 -5.19 -17.40
CA PHE A 668 27.47 -5.11 -15.95
C PHE A 668 28.53 -4.06 -15.57
N GLN A 669 28.89 -3.18 -16.49
CA GLN A 669 29.72 -2.03 -16.16
C GLN A 669 28.96 -1.14 -15.16
N ARG A 670 29.59 -0.89 -14.01
CA ARG A 670 28.99 -0.12 -12.92
C ARG A 670 28.84 1.34 -13.33
N GLU A 671 27.65 1.88 -13.13
CA GLU A 671 27.37 3.31 -13.24
C GLU A 671 28.00 4.07 -12.06
N ALA A 672 28.64 5.19 -12.37
CA ALA A 672 29.21 6.06 -11.35
C ALA A 672 28.11 6.77 -10.56
N LEU A 673 28.11 6.58 -9.24
CA LEU A 673 27.33 7.40 -8.32
C LEU A 673 27.99 8.78 -8.23
N VAL A 674 27.46 9.77 -8.94
CA VAL A 674 27.82 11.16 -8.67
C VAL A 674 27.04 11.59 -7.44
N VAL A 675 27.67 11.48 -6.27
CA VAL A 675 27.17 12.14 -5.06
C VAL A 675 27.31 13.63 -5.32
N LYS A 676 26.19 14.34 -5.56
CA LYS A 676 26.22 15.80 -5.45
C LYS A 676 26.65 16.11 -4.01
N PRO A 677 27.74 16.86 -3.78
CA PRO A 677 28.11 17.24 -2.43
C PRO A 677 26.91 17.98 -1.83
N GLU A 678 26.48 17.53 -0.64
CA GLU A 678 25.54 18.28 0.17
C GLU A 678 26.09 19.70 0.29
N THR A 679 25.34 20.66 -0.23
CA THR A 679 25.59 22.07 0.07
C THR A 679 25.24 22.19 1.54
N VAL A 680 26.26 22.12 2.39
CA VAL A 680 26.19 22.58 3.78
C VAL A 680 25.87 24.06 3.68
N SER A 681 24.59 24.40 3.77
CA SER A 681 24.17 25.77 4.06
C SER A 681 24.50 26.05 5.52
N GLU A 682 25.49 26.92 5.74
CA GLU A 682 25.76 27.56 7.04
C GLU A 682 24.51 28.26 7.62
#